data_AF-A0A017ST40-F1
#
_entry.id   AF-A0A017ST40-F1
#
_cell.length_a   1.000
_cell.length_b   1.000
_cell.length_c   1.000
_cell.angle_alpha   90.00
_cell.angle_beta   90.00
_cell.angle_gamma   90.00
#
_symmetry.space_group_name_H-M   'P 1'
#
loop_
_entity.id
_entity.type
_entity.pdbx_description
1 polymer ?
#
loop_
_entity_poly.entity_id
_entity_poly.type
_entity_poly.pdbx_seq_one_letter_code
_entity_poly.pdbx_strand_id
1 'polypeptide(L)'
;MVERDALLDVFLSNTKKEIFHSIEHRHQIWRENPFDVESVHKEAREEFQHLLTQATTPPGLEAGRILLLLGESGSGKTHLVRAFRNHVHRDGLGFVGYMHMTTAVSYPRYLLNNLIDSLDQPYYEPLGTKSGLHHLSSAVAARCGNGQAIADLQDREDLSQDDVVSLVEQAADSLFAQPRYEDLDLDLVRALLYLQRQNSTLKKRVVKYLRCEELSPQDRKVLGEITSKRVDEDAQKLVEHLGRLMWALDSRALVLCVDQFEDAYQSDQAETLFRRAMASLCSVADQVPSSVIVIACLEDYYEALRNRLTRSTLDRLENDPAPVHLRSARTAKEVEMIIRQRLGHLYETSGLRLPNGATDTIYPIPPRLVRQLVGMRARSVLDECRNYRDECIEAGQVVEPPGDSSPRPTPPPPPEERSAKESKEKLEQEWNDFLAENQEEPPEDEEEFAELFGWAIEACADELETGCRFKVKVEGRMIEVRIEVPVAGGGFRPVEEIVVAVCNRAPQGGGLRVQLEETVAVAGKKRIPAMIRCIEFPSNPKTQVVQVLGGILKAGGRKAVVEDSDWRTIAAFRKFRDKSERRAQFLAWLMEENHLSRLRPLIDVLDLDRLERFEEPAPRPAPATRPPTVERAVQRDAPVISMFQEPDTMLSGVSPFRAKQAPGSPESPPRVEAGAITLGVSGEIVSHPVEIDPAVLTAHAAFLGSTGSGKTTLALNVIEQLLLQGVPAVLVDRKGDLCAYAREAPWNQVHPDPVLEARRRALRERLDVAVFTPGHPEGRQLALSLMPKGVGKLKDLERDQAAKYAAEALGDMLGYKQTRKDKSLRAILVQAFQIYAEHGSADQLDLETLIGFIDEEDPTLVAALGRLDTRLLINLVQDLEVFKLGSEELLSSDGDKLDAELLLGLGAHARPGKTRLSIISTKFLGDNAKILFWVSQLLLTLTRWVTRAPSPRLQAVAMFDEADVYLPAQSQPATKGPMENLLRRARSGGLGMLLATQSPGDLDYKCRDNIRSWFVGRVAQNVALEKMKPLFAEARVNVAGKIPGQSTGEFHLLQDGKVTAFKAHQALLRTEQVPEHEVLRLAASRKQAAGGAGGSGPGGERAGTTPTSSRRRADPKAR
;
A
#
# COMPACT_ATOMS: atom_id res chain seq x y z
N MET A 1 -9.05 26.90 24.63
CA MET A 1 -8.75 27.91 23.58
C MET A 1 -7.24 27.98 23.47
N VAL A 2 -6.69 27.98 22.25
CA VAL A 2 -5.26 27.85 21.90
C VAL A 2 -4.75 26.40 21.69
N GLU A 3 -5.57 25.51 21.13
CA GLU A 3 -5.12 24.95 19.84
C GLU A 3 -5.62 26.01 18.86
N ARG A 4 -4.71 26.87 18.37
CA ARG A 4 -5.00 27.55 17.10
C ARG A 4 -5.23 26.42 16.11
N ASP A 5 -6.35 26.52 15.43
CA ASP A 5 -6.92 25.46 14.60
C ASP A 5 -5.94 25.13 13.48
N ALA A 6 -4.99 24.24 13.75
CA ALA A 6 -3.84 24.01 12.86
C ALA A 6 -4.30 23.54 11.47
N LEU A 7 -5.46 22.88 11.40
CA LEU A 7 -6.10 22.51 10.14
C LEU A 7 -6.61 23.75 9.39
N LEU A 8 -7.27 24.67 10.11
CA LEU A 8 -7.68 25.96 9.54
C LEU A 8 -6.49 26.85 9.17
N ASP A 9 -5.44 26.90 9.99
CA ASP A 9 -4.22 27.65 9.71
C ASP A 9 -3.56 27.10 8.43
N VAL A 10 -3.54 25.78 8.22
CA VAL A 10 -3.05 25.16 6.97
C VAL A 10 -4.01 25.42 5.80
N PHE A 11 -5.33 25.35 6.00
CA PHE A 11 -6.30 25.64 4.94
C PHE A 11 -6.25 27.09 4.46
N LEU A 12 -6.10 28.04 5.40
CA LEU A 12 -5.96 29.49 5.16
C LEU A 12 -4.54 29.89 4.76
N SER A 13 -3.58 28.96 4.76
CA SER A 13 -2.24 29.20 4.24
C SER A 13 -2.19 29.04 2.72
N ASN A 14 -1.20 29.68 2.10
CA ASN A 14 -0.85 29.47 0.69
C ASN A 14 -0.13 28.13 0.45
N THR A 15 0.15 27.34 1.49
CA THR A 15 0.74 26.00 1.35
C THR A 15 -0.16 25.15 0.44
N LYS A 16 0.45 24.63 -0.65
CA LYS A 16 -0.24 23.83 -1.68
C LYS A 16 -1.53 24.50 -2.15
N LYS A 17 -1.45 25.78 -2.55
CA LYS A 17 -2.58 26.55 -3.10
C LYS A 17 -3.39 25.75 -4.14
N GLU A 18 -2.71 24.97 -4.96
CA GLU A 18 -3.30 24.12 -6.02
C GLU A 18 -3.95 22.79 -5.56
N ILE A 19 -4.24 22.57 -4.28
CA ILE A 19 -4.85 21.30 -3.82
C ILE A 19 -6.18 20.96 -4.54
N PHE A 20 -6.95 21.98 -4.93
CA PHE A 20 -8.19 21.88 -5.69
C PHE A 20 -8.00 22.15 -7.19
N HIS A 21 -6.83 21.84 -7.74
CA HIS A 21 -6.65 21.91 -9.19
C HIS A 21 -7.62 20.95 -9.89
N SER A 22 -8.18 21.44 -11.00
CA SER A 22 -9.27 20.81 -11.74
C SER A 22 -8.84 20.27 -13.11
N ILE A 23 -7.57 20.50 -13.47
CA ILE A 23 -6.95 20.12 -14.73
C ILE A 23 -5.84 19.11 -14.42
N GLU A 24 -5.98 17.91 -14.96
CA GLU A 24 -4.92 16.91 -14.96
C GLU A 24 -4.09 17.10 -16.22
N HIS A 25 -2.80 17.37 -16.07
CA HIS A 25 -1.90 17.60 -17.20
C HIS A 25 -1.19 16.31 -17.60
N ARG A 26 -0.77 16.22 -18.86
CA ARG A 26 -0.17 15.03 -19.47
C ARG A 26 0.94 14.36 -18.64
N HIS A 27 1.86 15.14 -18.09
CA HIS A 27 3.00 14.61 -17.32
C HIS A 27 2.58 14.02 -15.95
N GLN A 28 1.39 14.33 -15.44
CA GLN A 28 0.92 13.82 -14.15
C GLN A 28 0.51 12.35 -14.24
N ILE A 29 0.23 11.84 -15.44
CA ILE A 29 -0.16 10.43 -15.69
C ILE A 29 0.91 9.46 -15.18
N TRP A 30 2.17 9.87 -15.21
CA TRP A 30 3.30 9.05 -14.76
C TRP A 30 3.44 8.96 -13.24
N ARG A 31 2.68 9.76 -12.48
CA ARG A 31 2.72 9.82 -11.01
C ARG A 31 1.52 9.14 -10.37
N GLU A 32 1.69 8.63 -9.16
CA GLU A 32 0.55 8.15 -8.38
C GLU A 32 -0.42 9.30 -8.08
N ASN A 33 -1.72 9.05 -8.22
CA ASN A 33 -2.74 10.04 -7.91
C ASN A 33 -3.24 9.84 -6.48
N PRO A 34 -2.83 10.68 -5.51
CA PRO A 34 -3.34 10.57 -4.15
C PRO A 34 -4.82 10.97 -4.05
N PHE A 35 -5.39 11.58 -5.10
CA PHE A 35 -6.74 12.14 -5.13
C PHE A 35 -7.78 11.26 -5.85
N ASP A 36 -7.39 10.05 -6.30
CA ASP A 36 -8.30 9.15 -7.02
C ASP A 36 -9.45 8.67 -6.11
N VAL A 37 -10.67 8.62 -6.66
CA VAL A 37 -11.87 8.16 -5.95
C VAL A 37 -12.48 6.99 -6.72
N GLU A 38 -12.34 5.77 -6.19
CA GLU A 38 -12.73 4.53 -6.89
C GLU A 38 -14.23 4.47 -7.26
N SER A 39 -15.10 5.17 -6.54
CA SER A 39 -16.54 5.20 -6.88
C SER A 39 -16.85 6.01 -8.13
N VAL A 40 -15.97 6.93 -8.53
CA VAL A 40 -16.13 7.77 -9.73
C VAL A 40 -15.88 6.91 -10.98
N HIS A 41 -16.89 6.86 -11.86
CA HIS A 41 -16.89 6.06 -13.10
C HIS A 41 -16.66 4.56 -12.88
N LYS A 42 -17.23 4.02 -11.80
CA LYS A 42 -17.12 2.61 -11.42
C LYS A 42 -17.38 1.63 -12.56
N GLU A 43 -18.38 1.90 -13.40
CA GLU A 43 -18.72 1.08 -14.58
C GLU A 43 -17.57 0.99 -15.58
N ALA A 44 -16.92 2.12 -15.92
CA ALA A 44 -15.76 2.14 -16.80
C ALA A 44 -14.56 1.40 -16.21
N ARG A 45 -14.37 1.47 -14.89
CA ARG A 45 -13.31 0.74 -14.18
C ARG A 45 -13.54 -0.77 -14.20
N GLU A 46 -14.77 -1.19 -13.94
CA GLU A 46 -15.17 -2.60 -13.96
C GLU A 46 -14.99 -3.20 -15.36
N GLU A 47 -15.39 -2.48 -16.41
CA GLU A 47 -15.21 -2.94 -17.79
C GLU A 47 -13.73 -3.00 -18.18
N PHE A 48 -12.93 -1.98 -17.85
CA PHE A 48 -11.48 -2.02 -18.09
C PHE A 48 -10.81 -3.19 -17.37
N GLN A 49 -11.17 -3.44 -16.11
CA GLN A 49 -10.67 -4.58 -15.34
C GLN A 49 -11.05 -5.92 -15.97
N HIS A 50 -12.27 -6.01 -16.50
CA HIS A 50 -12.73 -7.19 -17.21
C HIS A 50 -11.88 -7.45 -18.47
N LEU A 51 -11.69 -6.44 -19.33
CA LEU A 51 -10.86 -6.55 -20.52
C LEU A 51 -9.41 -6.90 -20.18
N LEU A 52 -8.83 -6.25 -19.18
CA LEU A 52 -7.47 -6.51 -18.74
C LEU A 52 -7.29 -7.94 -18.21
N THR A 53 -8.26 -8.43 -17.42
CA THR A 53 -8.24 -9.81 -16.91
C THR A 53 -8.30 -10.81 -18.06
N GLN A 54 -9.13 -10.57 -19.06
CA GLN A 54 -9.23 -11.44 -20.23
C GLN A 54 -7.97 -11.37 -21.11
N ALA A 55 -7.37 -10.19 -21.28
CA ALA A 55 -6.13 -10.00 -22.04
C ALA A 55 -4.90 -10.64 -21.37
N THR A 56 -4.93 -10.82 -20.05
CA THR A 56 -3.84 -11.42 -19.25
C THR A 56 -4.04 -12.90 -18.94
N THR A 57 -5.23 -13.48 -19.23
CA THR A 57 -5.57 -14.87 -18.92
C THR A 57 -5.69 -15.73 -20.19
N PRO A 58 -4.91 -16.81 -20.36
CA PRO A 58 -5.04 -17.74 -21.51
C PRO A 58 -6.44 -18.38 -21.60
N PRO A 59 -7.01 -18.57 -22.80
CA PRO A 59 -6.39 -18.47 -24.12
C PRO A 59 -6.26 -17.04 -24.69
N GLY A 60 -6.59 -15.99 -23.91
CA GLY A 60 -6.67 -14.60 -24.37
C GLY A 60 -8.03 -14.28 -24.99
N LEU A 61 -8.24 -13.02 -25.35
CA LEU A 61 -9.45 -12.55 -26.03
C LEU A 61 -9.44 -12.94 -27.52
N GLU A 62 -10.55 -13.39 -28.10
CA GLU A 62 -10.73 -13.50 -29.56
C GLU A 62 -11.26 -12.20 -30.20
N ALA A 63 -12.03 -11.42 -29.43
CA ALA A 63 -12.60 -10.11 -29.77
C ALA A 63 -12.72 -9.26 -28.48
N GLY A 64 -13.37 -8.10 -28.47
CA GLY A 64 -13.63 -7.41 -27.19
C GLY A 64 -12.52 -6.48 -26.68
N ARG A 65 -11.57 -6.02 -27.50
CA ARG A 65 -10.29 -5.46 -27.00
C ARG A 65 -10.26 -3.93 -26.89
N ILE A 66 -11.31 -3.23 -27.33
CA ILE A 66 -11.32 -1.77 -27.43
C ILE A 66 -12.40 -1.19 -26.51
N LEU A 67 -11.99 -0.51 -25.46
CA LEU A 67 -12.87 0.22 -24.56
C LEU A 67 -13.03 1.67 -25.04
N LEU A 68 -14.21 1.99 -25.57
CA LEU A 68 -14.58 3.36 -25.93
C LEU A 68 -15.22 4.08 -24.73
N LEU A 69 -14.60 5.15 -24.27
CA LEU A 69 -15.07 6.03 -23.20
C LEU A 69 -15.57 7.34 -23.81
N LEU A 70 -16.88 7.56 -23.71
CA LEU A 70 -17.53 8.78 -24.21
C LEU A 70 -17.93 9.66 -23.04
N GLY A 71 -17.58 10.94 -23.08
CA GLY A 71 -18.10 11.86 -22.07
C GLY A 71 -17.76 13.31 -22.32
N GLU A 72 -18.57 14.20 -21.75
CA GLU A 72 -18.43 15.64 -21.89
C GLU A 72 -17.08 16.18 -21.38
N SER A 73 -16.74 17.41 -21.76
CA SER A 73 -15.55 18.09 -21.23
C SER A 73 -15.64 18.25 -19.71
N GLY A 74 -14.58 17.84 -19.01
CA GLY A 74 -14.50 17.89 -17.54
C GLY A 74 -15.18 16.73 -16.81
N SER A 75 -15.59 15.67 -17.53
CA SER A 75 -16.11 14.44 -16.92
C SER A 75 -15.05 13.63 -16.16
N GLY A 76 -13.75 13.84 -16.44
CA GLY A 76 -12.64 13.16 -15.77
C GLY A 76 -11.96 12.05 -16.61
N LYS A 77 -12.01 12.13 -17.94
CA LYS A 77 -11.38 11.18 -18.89
C LYS A 77 -9.90 10.93 -18.58
N THR A 78 -9.08 11.98 -18.58
CA THR A 78 -7.63 11.91 -18.32
C THR A 78 -7.31 11.35 -16.93
N HIS A 79 -8.09 11.74 -15.93
CA HIS A 79 -7.97 11.21 -14.57
C HIS A 79 -8.26 9.70 -14.51
N LEU A 80 -9.28 9.23 -15.24
CA LEU A 80 -9.62 7.82 -15.32
C LEU A 80 -8.54 7.00 -16.04
N VAL A 81 -7.97 7.54 -17.13
CA VAL A 81 -6.83 6.91 -17.82
C VAL A 81 -5.61 6.79 -16.90
N ARG A 82 -5.31 7.83 -16.11
CA ARG A 82 -4.27 7.77 -15.07
C ARG A 82 -4.54 6.67 -14.04
N ALA A 83 -5.80 6.51 -13.62
CA ALA A 83 -6.19 5.45 -12.70
C ALA A 83 -6.02 4.04 -13.31
N PHE A 84 -6.38 3.86 -14.58
CA PHE A 84 -6.15 2.61 -15.32
C PHE A 84 -4.68 2.25 -15.40
N ARG A 85 -3.82 3.22 -15.77
CA ARG A 85 -2.37 3.03 -15.79
C ARG A 85 -1.85 2.56 -14.42
N ASN A 86 -2.22 3.28 -13.36
CA ASN A 86 -1.76 2.98 -12.01
C ASN A 86 -2.20 1.58 -11.57
N HIS A 87 -3.40 1.14 -11.93
CA HIS A 87 -3.88 -0.22 -11.67
C HIS A 87 -3.04 -1.27 -12.40
N VAL A 88 -2.81 -1.11 -13.72
CA VAL A 88 -2.02 -2.05 -14.52
C VAL A 88 -0.60 -2.21 -13.99
N HIS A 89 0.06 -1.11 -13.62
CA HIS A 89 1.46 -1.13 -13.17
C HIS A 89 1.61 -1.52 -11.69
N ARG A 90 0.67 -1.13 -10.81
CA ARG A 90 0.67 -1.53 -9.40
C ARG A 90 0.59 -3.05 -9.25
N ASP A 91 -0.25 -3.69 -10.06
CA ASP A 91 -0.50 -5.13 -9.98
C ASP A 91 0.41 -5.93 -10.95
N GLY A 92 1.30 -5.27 -11.70
CA GLY A 92 2.25 -5.90 -12.61
C GLY A 92 1.62 -6.59 -13.83
N LEU A 93 0.39 -6.21 -14.19
CA LEU A 93 -0.45 -6.88 -15.19
C LEU A 93 -0.09 -6.53 -16.64
N GLY A 94 0.72 -5.49 -16.86
CA GLY A 94 0.98 -5.00 -18.21
C GLY A 94 1.93 -3.82 -18.30
N PHE A 95 2.04 -3.29 -19.52
CA PHE A 95 2.69 -2.02 -19.83
C PHE A 95 1.68 -1.10 -20.52
N VAL A 96 1.80 0.21 -20.29
CA VAL A 96 0.78 1.19 -20.69
C VAL A 96 1.45 2.26 -21.54
N GLY A 97 0.96 2.46 -22.76
CA GLY A 97 1.27 3.61 -23.61
C GLY A 97 0.18 4.67 -23.46
N TYR A 98 0.55 5.92 -23.26
CA TYR A 98 -0.37 7.06 -23.23
C TYR A 98 -0.06 8.04 -24.36
N MET A 99 -1.09 8.51 -25.06
CA MET A 99 -0.95 9.50 -26.12
C MET A 99 -2.19 10.36 -26.26
N HIS A 100 -1.99 11.58 -26.77
CA HIS A 100 -3.06 12.47 -27.20
C HIS A 100 -3.36 12.28 -28.68
N MET A 101 -4.44 12.86 -29.18
CA MET A 101 -4.58 13.00 -30.63
C MET A 101 -3.75 14.17 -31.13
N THR A 102 -3.11 14.01 -32.28
CA THR A 102 -2.32 15.05 -32.98
C THR A 102 -2.68 15.06 -34.45
N THR A 103 -2.29 16.11 -35.17
CA THR A 103 -2.38 16.19 -36.62
C THR A 103 -1.22 15.51 -37.37
N ALA A 104 -0.36 14.78 -36.66
CA ALA A 104 0.83 14.13 -37.21
C ALA A 104 0.58 13.35 -38.51
N VAL A 105 1.53 13.50 -39.44
CA VAL A 105 1.47 12.95 -40.82
C VAL A 105 1.40 11.41 -40.83
N SER A 106 2.02 10.75 -39.85
CA SER A 106 2.06 9.27 -39.70
C SER A 106 1.62 8.82 -38.31
N TYR A 107 0.41 8.25 -38.23
CA TYR A 107 -0.14 7.77 -36.96
C TYR A 107 0.60 6.53 -36.39
N PRO A 108 1.04 5.53 -37.18
CA PRO A 108 1.81 4.41 -36.63
C PRO A 108 3.13 4.84 -35.96
N ARG A 109 3.86 5.80 -36.56
CA ARG A 109 5.07 6.36 -35.94
C ARG A 109 4.74 7.15 -34.69
N TYR A 110 3.68 7.95 -34.74
CA TYR A 110 3.21 8.69 -33.57
C TYR A 110 2.88 7.74 -32.41
N LEU A 111 2.12 6.68 -32.68
CA LEU A 111 1.76 5.67 -31.69
C LEU A 111 3.01 5.01 -31.09
N LEU A 112 3.96 4.60 -31.94
CA LEU A 112 5.20 3.98 -31.50
C LEU A 112 6.01 4.95 -30.62
N ASN A 113 6.23 6.18 -31.08
CA ASN A 113 7.01 7.17 -30.35
C ASN A 113 6.44 7.41 -28.96
N ASN A 114 5.13 7.64 -28.86
CA ASN A 114 4.47 7.84 -27.57
C ASN A 114 4.47 6.58 -26.69
N LEU A 115 4.38 5.38 -27.28
CA LEU A 115 4.55 4.14 -26.54
C LEU A 115 5.97 4.03 -25.97
N ILE A 116 7.00 4.32 -26.76
CA ILE A 116 8.39 4.32 -26.28
C ILE A 116 8.62 5.41 -25.22
N ASP A 117 8.09 6.62 -25.41
CA ASP A 117 8.09 7.69 -24.40
C ASP A 117 7.47 7.19 -23.09
N SER A 118 6.30 6.56 -23.17
CA SER A 118 5.59 5.99 -22.02
C SER A 118 6.37 4.89 -21.31
N LEU A 119 7.07 4.05 -22.07
CA LEU A 119 7.93 3.00 -21.53
C LEU A 119 9.24 3.55 -20.96
N ASP A 120 9.72 4.71 -21.42
CA ASP A 120 10.92 5.34 -20.89
C ASP A 120 10.64 6.09 -19.57
N GLN A 121 9.39 6.36 -19.25
CA GLN A 121 8.95 6.90 -17.96
C GLN A 121 9.00 5.83 -16.84
N PRO A 122 9.08 6.25 -15.55
CA PRO A 122 9.07 5.33 -14.41
C PRO A 122 7.90 4.36 -14.43
N TYR A 123 8.15 3.06 -14.23
CA TYR A 123 7.11 2.03 -14.32
C TYR A 123 6.02 2.24 -13.26
N TYR A 124 6.39 2.29 -11.98
CA TYR A 124 5.47 2.65 -10.89
C TYR A 124 6.26 3.33 -9.78
N GLU A 125 6.00 4.63 -9.57
CA GLU A 125 6.79 5.50 -8.67
C GLU A 125 7.02 4.92 -7.26
N PRO A 126 6.04 4.27 -6.59
CA PRO A 126 6.27 3.62 -5.29
C PRO A 126 7.27 2.45 -5.31
N LEU A 127 7.55 1.84 -6.47
CA LEU A 127 8.53 0.76 -6.63
C LEU A 127 9.94 1.27 -6.98
N GLY A 128 10.10 2.57 -7.28
CA GLY A 128 11.37 3.20 -7.61
C GLY A 128 11.33 3.99 -8.94
N THR A 129 12.50 4.39 -9.42
CA THR A 129 12.65 5.25 -10.60
C THR A 129 12.93 4.49 -11.91
N LYS A 130 13.01 3.15 -11.87
CA LYS A 130 13.24 2.33 -13.06
C LYS A 130 12.13 2.48 -14.11
N SER A 131 12.54 2.71 -15.36
CA SER A 131 11.62 2.85 -16.49
C SER A 131 10.95 1.53 -16.91
N GLY A 132 9.80 1.64 -17.56
CA GLY A 132 9.11 0.50 -18.20
C GLY A 132 10.00 -0.29 -19.16
N LEU A 133 10.86 0.38 -19.95
CA LEU A 133 11.84 -0.25 -20.84
C LEU A 133 12.85 -1.09 -20.06
N HIS A 134 13.33 -0.59 -18.93
CA HIS A 134 14.24 -1.35 -18.08
C HIS A 134 13.54 -2.56 -17.44
N HIS A 135 12.27 -2.42 -17.04
CA HIS A 135 11.45 -3.53 -16.55
C HIS A 135 11.25 -4.61 -17.63
N LEU A 136 10.94 -4.21 -18.87
CA LEU A 136 10.80 -5.13 -20.01
C LEU A 136 12.13 -5.82 -20.34
N SER A 137 13.22 -5.05 -20.42
CA SER A 137 14.57 -5.56 -20.64
C SER A 137 15.00 -6.57 -19.56
N SER A 138 14.70 -6.28 -18.29
CA SER A 138 15.00 -7.20 -17.17
C SER A 138 14.18 -8.48 -17.26
N ALA A 139 12.92 -8.39 -17.72
CA ALA A 139 12.09 -9.57 -17.96
C ALA A 139 12.62 -10.45 -19.11
N VAL A 140 13.15 -9.85 -20.18
CA VAL A 140 13.85 -10.58 -21.26
C VAL A 140 15.09 -11.27 -20.70
N ALA A 141 15.96 -10.52 -20.03
CA ALA A 141 17.22 -11.03 -19.49
C ALA A 141 17.01 -12.22 -18.53
N ALA A 142 15.97 -12.17 -17.69
CA ALA A 142 15.63 -13.26 -16.77
C ALA A 142 15.21 -14.57 -17.46
N ARG A 143 14.82 -14.53 -18.75
CA ARG A 143 14.29 -15.68 -19.52
C ARG A 143 15.23 -16.21 -20.58
N CYS A 144 16.33 -15.50 -20.86
CA CYS A 144 17.36 -15.95 -21.78
C CYS A 144 17.99 -17.29 -21.37
N GLY A 145 17.87 -17.73 -20.11
CA GLY A 145 18.46 -18.99 -19.64
C GLY A 145 20.00 -18.97 -19.52
N ASN A 146 20.65 -17.89 -19.98
CA ASN A 146 22.09 -17.67 -19.89
C ASN A 146 22.41 -16.59 -18.85
N GLY A 147 22.25 -16.94 -17.57
CA GLY A 147 22.46 -16.01 -16.46
C GLY A 147 23.89 -15.47 -16.37
N GLN A 148 24.88 -16.22 -16.86
CA GLN A 148 26.27 -15.78 -16.88
C GLN A 148 26.49 -14.65 -17.89
N ALA A 149 25.99 -14.78 -19.12
CA ALA A 149 26.10 -13.72 -20.12
C ALA A 149 25.43 -12.42 -19.68
N ILE A 150 24.26 -12.52 -19.03
CA ILE A 150 23.56 -11.35 -18.45
C ILE A 150 24.37 -10.73 -17.30
N ALA A 151 24.93 -11.54 -16.40
CA ALA A 151 25.77 -11.04 -15.31
C ALA A 151 27.03 -10.36 -15.85
N ASP A 152 27.68 -10.93 -16.86
CA ASP A 152 28.86 -10.33 -17.50
C ASP A 152 28.50 -9.00 -18.19
N LEU A 153 27.36 -8.93 -18.89
CA LEU A 153 26.85 -7.68 -19.47
C LEU A 153 26.62 -6.60 -18.40
N GLN A 154 26.13 -6.97 -17.22
CA GLN A 154 25.84 -6.03 -16.14
C GLN A 154 27.10 -5.60 -15.36
N ASP A 155 28.02 -6.53 -15.09
CA ASP A 155 29.05 -6.32 -14.07
C ASP A 155 30.48 -6.17 -14.64
N ARG A 156 30.81 -6.75 -15.79
CA ARG A 156 32.20 -6.73 -16.31
C ARG A 156 32.56 -5.44 -17.01
N GLU A 157 33.62 -4.77 -16.56
CA GLU A 157 34.00 -3.44 -17.07
C GLU A 157 34.92 -3.52 -18.30
N ASP A 158 35.64 -4.63 -18.46
CA ASP A 158 36.73 -4.87 -19.41
C ASP A 158 36.28 -5.50 -20.74
N LEU A 159 34.99 -5.38 -21.07
CA LEU A 159 34.43 -5.89 -22.32
C LEU A 159 34.70 -4.92 -23.47
N SER A 160 35.25 -5.43 -24.57
CA SER A 160 35.27 -4.70 -25.83
C SER A 160 33.87 -4.60 -26.42
N GLN A 161 33.66 -3.72 -27.39
CA GLN A 161 32.37 -3.61 -28.07
C GLN A 161 31.94 -4.94 -28.71
N ASP A 162 32.89 -5.68 -29.29
CA ASP A 162 32.63 -6.97 -29.92
C ASP A 162 32.25 -8.05 -28.89
N ASP A 163 32.82 -8.00 -27.67
CA ASP A 163 32.43 -8.90 -26.58
C ASP A 163 30.99 -8.62 -26.11
N VAL A 164 30.60 -7.34 -26.02
CA VAL A 164 29.22 -6.95 -25.66
C VAL A 164 28.23 -7.47 -26.70
N VAL A 165 28.53 -7.28 -27.99
CA VAL A 165 27.71 -7.82 -29.08
C VAL A 165 27.59 -9.34 -28.95
N SER A 166 28.70 -10.05 -28.77
CA SER A 166 28.70 -11.52 -28.64
C SER A 166 27.88 -12.00 -27.45
N LEU A 167 27.97 -11.35 -26.29
CA LEU A 167 27.18 -11.71 -25.11
C LEU A 167 25.67 -11.48 -25.33
N VAL A 168 25.30 -10.39 -26.01
CA VAL A 168 23.90 -10.11 -26.37
C VAL A 168 23.37 -11.15 -27.36
N GLU A 169 24.16 -11.51 -28.38
CA GLU A 169 23.80 -12.57 -29.33
C GLU A 169 23.62 -13.91 -28.62
N GLN A 170 24.55 -14.32 -27.77
CA GLN A 170 24.46 -15.57 -27.00
C GLN A 170 23.20 -15.60 -26.10
N ALA A 171 22.89 -14.48 -25.45
CA ALA A 171 21.70 -14.38 -24.59
C ALA A 171 20.40 -14.41 -25.41
N ALA A 172 20.37 -13.75 -26.58
CA ALA A 172 19.24 -13.79 -27.50
C ALA A 172 19.04 -15.20 -28.06
N ASP A 173 20.08 -15.83 -28.59
CA ASP A 173 20.02 -17.18 -29.17
C ASP A 173 19.52 -18.21 -28.13
N SER A 174 19.94 -18.06 -26.87
CA SER A 174 19.46 -18.92 -25.76
C SER A 174 17.97 -18.72 -25.44
N LEU A 175 17.44 -17.51 -25.66
CA LEU A 175 16.00 -17.25 -25.56
C LEU A 175 15.25 -17.91 -26.74
N PHE A 176 15.72 -17.70 -27.97
CA PHE A 176 15.10 -18.22 -29.19
C PHE A 176 15.20 -19.75 -29.34
N ALA A 177 16.12 -20.41 -28.64
CA ALA A 177 16.15 -21.87 -28.54
C ALA A 177 14.90 -22.48 -27.86
N GLN A 178 14.08 -21.66 -27.21
CA GLN A 178 12.85 -22.10 -26.54
C GLN A 178 11.64 -21.88 -27.47
N PRO A 179 10.79 -22.90 -27.72
CA PRO A 179 9.67 -22.80 -28.66
C PRO A 179 8.67 -21.67 -28.38
N ARG A 180 8.58 -21.22 -27.12
CA ARG A 180 7.68 -20.13 -26.71
C ARG A 180 8.09 -18.76 -27.29
N TYR A 181 9.35 -18.59 -27.69
CA TYR A 181 9.92 -17.30 -28.10
C TYR A 181 10.36 -17.28 -29.57
N GLU A 182 10.15 -18.37 -30.31
CA GLU A 182 10.60 -18.53 -31.71
C GLU A 182 10.01 -17.45 -32.65
N ASP A 183 8.75 -17.07 -32.42
CA ASP A 183 8.01 -16.10 -33.25
C ASP A 183 8.29 -14.62 -32.88
N LEU A 184 9.25 -14.36 -31.99
CA LEU A 184 9.60 -12.99 -31.58
C LEU A 184 10.58 -12.31 -32.55
N ASP A 185 10.63 -10.98 -32.51
CA ASP A 185 11.60 -10.20 -33.28
C ASP A 185 12.97 -10.22 -32.58
N LEU A 186 13.95 -10.81 -33.25
CA LEU A 186 15.31 -11.00 -32.72
C LEU A 186 16.00 -9.67 -32.43
N ASP A 187 15.86 -8.69 -33.33
CA ASP A 187 16.51 -7.38 -33.17
C ASP A 187 15.90 -6.60 -32.00
N LEU A 188 14.59 -6.72 -31.76
CA LEU A 188 13.92 -6.16 -30.59
C LEU A 188 14.46 -6.77 -29.29
N VAL A 189 14.59 -8.09 -29.24
CA VAL A 189 15.16 -8.79 -28.07
C VAL A 189 16.60 -8.33 -27.82
N ARG A 190 17.44 -8.28 -28.86
CA ARG A 190 18.83 -7.80 -28.77
C ARG A 190 18.90 -6.34 -28.31
N ALA A 191 18.08 -5.47 -28.90
CA ALA A 191 17.98 -4.05 -28.51
C ALA A 191 17.66 -3.89 -27.02
N LEU A 192 16.70 -4.66 -26.51
CA LEU A 192 16.36 -4.65 -25.08
C LEU A 192 17.49 -5.21 -24.21
N LEU A 193 18.21 -6.25 -24.65
CA LEU A 193 19.34 -6.81 -23.90
C LEU A 193 20.50 -5.81 -23.76
N TYR A 194 20.76 -4.95 -24.75
CA TYR A 194 21.75 -3.88 -24.62
C TYR A 194 21.47 -2.92 -23.45
N LEU A 195 20.19 -2.74 -23.05
CA LEU A 195 19.85 -1.90 -21.90
C LEU A 195 20.33 -2.47 -20.56
N GLN A 196 20.63 -3.77 -20.49
CA GLN A 196 21.19 -4.40 -19.28
C GLN A 196 22.57 -3.87 -18.93
N ARG A 197 23.30 -3.33 -19.91
CA ARG A 197 24.63 -2.74 -19.72
C ARG A 197 24.62 -1.47 -18.84
N GLN A 198 23.45 -0.81 -18.70
CA GLN A 198 23.31 0.45 -17.97
C GLN A 198 24.33 1.51 -18.43
N ASN A 199 24.38 1.73 -19.74
CA ASN A 199 25.21 2.74 -20.39
C ASN A 199 24.31 3.73 -21.15
N SER A 200 24.48 5.03 -20.89
CA SER A 200 23.65 6.09 -21.47
C SER A 200 23.77 6.18 -23.00
N THR A 201 24.99 6.06 -23.54
CA THR A 201 25.23 6.10 -24.99
C THR A 201 24.58 4.90 -25.69
N LEU A 202 24.66 3.70 -25.10
CA LEU A 202 23.95 2.53 -25.65
C LEU A 202 22.43 2.70 -25.56
N LYS A 203 21.92 3.21 -24.43
CA LYS A 203 20.48 3.48 -24.28
C LYS A 203 19.98 4.44 -25.37
N LYS A 204 20.68 5.54 -25.65
CA LYS A 204 20.32 6.49 -26.73
C LYS A 204 20.14 5.77 -28.07
N ARG A 205 21.12 4.95 -28.46
CA ARG A 205 21.08 4.16 -29.71
C ARG A 205 19.94 3.15 -29.75
N VAL A 206 19.70 2.46 -28.63
CA VAL A 206 18.56 1.53 -28.49
C VAL A 206 17.24 2.27 -28.63
N VAL A 207 17.08 3.44 -28.01
CA VAL A 207 15.86 4.25 -28.12
C VAL A 207 15.65 4.74 -29.55
N LYS A 208 16.71 5.17 -30.26
CA LYS A 208 16.63 5.48 -31.71
C LYS A 208 16.10 4.29 -32.51
N TYR A 209 16.64 3.08 -32.28
CA TYR A 209 16.13 1.86 -32.91
C TYR A 209 14.65 1.61 -32.58
N LEU A 210 14.28 1.72 -31.29
CA LEU A 210 12.92 1.48 -30.82
C LEU A 210 11.90 2.49 -31.37
N ARG A 211 12.34 3.66 -31.84
CA ARG A 211 11.51 4.67 -32.52
C ARG A 211 11.47 4.53 -34.04
N CYS A 212 12.15 3.52 -34.59
CA CYS A 212 12.36 3.39 -36.04
C CYS A 212 13.03 4.64 -36.64
N GLU A 213 13.97 5.26 -35.91
CA GLU A 213 14.82 6.34 -36.41
C GLU A 213 16.01 5.77 -37.20
N GLU A 214 16.63 6.59 -38.05
CA GLU A 214 17.79 6.15 -38.82
C GLU A 214 19.01 5.96 -37.92
N LEU A 215 19.54 4.73 -37.89
CA LEU A 215 20.81 4.44 -37.23
C LEU A 215 21.94 4.73 -38.20
N SER A 216 22.93 5.51 -37.76
CA SER A 216 24.18 5.72 -38.49
C SER A 216 24.95 4.39 -38.66
N PRO A 217 25.87 4.28 -39.65
CA PRO A 217 26.69 3.07 -39.80
C PRO A 217 27.45 2.70 -38.52
N GLN A 218 27.86 3.71 -37.74
CA GLN A 218 28.54 3.51 -36.47
C GLN A 218 27.59 2.99 -35.38
N ASP A 219 26.35 3.50 -35.31
CA ASP A 219 25.36 3.03 -34.35
C ASP A 219 24.94 1.58 -34.63
N ARG A 220 24.78 1.21 -35.90
CA ARG A 220 24.50 -0.18 -36.30
C ARG A 220 25.62 -1.11 -35.86
N LYS A 221 26.88 -0.73 -36.13
CA LYS A 221 28.04 -1.53 -35.72
C LYS A 221 28.07 -1.74 -34.21
N VAL A 222 27.81 -0.69 -33.43
CA VAL A 222 27.74 -0.79 -31.96
C VAL A 222 26.63 -1.73 -31.51
N LEU A 223 25.47 -1.70 -32.17
CA LEU A 223 24.35 -2.55 -31.83
C LEU A 223 24.40 -3.95 -32.46
N GLY A 224 25.55 -4.38 -33.00
CA GLY A 224 25.69 -5.72 -33.60
C GLY A 224 25.00 -5.85 -34.95
N GLU A 225 25.12 -4.82 -35.79
CA GLU A 225 24.55 -4.73 -37.14
C GLU A 225 23.02 -4.82 -37.18
N ILE A 226 22.33 -4.38 -36.11
CA ILE A 226 20.86 -4.25 -36.10
C ILE A 226 20.39 -3.36 -37.27
N THR A 227 19.36 -3.82 -37.98
CA THR A 227 18.87 -3.14 -39.17
C THR A 227 17.96 -1.95 -38.79
N SER A 228 18.19 -0.79 -39.41
CA SER A 228 17.29 0.35 -39.25
C SER A 228 15.92 0.08 -39.88
N LYS A 229 14.87 0.29 -39.09
CA LYS A 229 13.47 0.28 -39.52
C LYS A 229 13.12 1.67 -40.04
N ARG A 230 12.61 1.78 -41.27
CA ARG A 230 12.54 3.07 -42.02
C ARG A 230 11.14 3.46 -42.47
N VAL A 231 10.24 2.50 -42.65
CA VAL A 231 8.91 2.72 -43.22
C VAL A 231 7.88 2.70 -42.10
N ASP A 232 6.76 3.40 -42.29
CA ASP A 232 5.66 3.46 -41.29
C ASP A 232 5.13 2.07 -40.90
N GLU A 233 5.17 1.12 -41.83
CA GLU A 233 4.81 -0.27 -41.58
C GLU A 233 5.73 -0.92 -40.53
N ASP A 234 7.02 -0.54 -40.49
CA ASP A 234 7.95 -1.04 -39.49
C ASP A 234 7.59 -0.53 -38.08
N ALA A 235 7.10 0.72 -37.99
CA ALA A 235 6.66 1.28 -36.71
C ALA A 235 5.46 0.51 -36.16
N GLN A 236 4.49 0.19 -37.02
CA GLN A 236 3.35 -0.63 -36.64
C GLN A 236 3.78 -2.04 -36.20
N LYS A 237 4.62 -2.70 -36.99
CA LYS A 237 5.16 -4.03 -36.64
C LYS A 237 5.93 -4.01 -35.33
N LEU A 238 6.66 -2.94 -35.03
CA LEU A 238 7.40 -2.84 -33.78
C LEU A 238 6.48 -2.76 -32.56
N VAL A 239 5.36 -2.03 -32.64
CA VAL A 239 4.32 -2.03 -31.60
C VAL A 239 3.76 -3.45 -31.41
N GLU A 240 3.49 -4.15 -32.51
CA GLU A 240 2.97 -5.52 -32.48
C GLU A 240 3.98 -6.49 -31.83
N HIS A 241 5.27 -6.37 -32.19
CA HIS A 241 6.35 -7.17 -31.63
C HIS A 241 6.56 -6.88 -30.14
N LEU A 242 6.44 -5.62 -29.70
CA LEU A 242 6.45 -5.26 -28.28
C LEU A 242 5.30 -5.93 -27.53
N GLY A 243 4.07 -5.87 -28.07
CA GLY A 243 2.91 -6.50 -27.46
C GLY A 243 3.03 -8.03 -27.37
N ARG A 244 3.52 -8.68 -28.44
CA ARG A 244 3.80 -10.13 -28.44
C ARG A 244 4.90 -10.51 -27.46
N LEU A 245 5.95 -9.70 -27.37
CA LEU A 245 7.02 -9.91 -26.40
C LEU A 245 6.49 -9.81 -24.96
N MET A 246 5.72 -8.77 -24.63
CA MET A 246 5.13 -8.59 -23.29
C MET A 246 4.29 -9.80 -22.88
N TRP A 247 3.47 -10.32 -23.81
CA TRP A 247 2.69 -11.54 -23.61
C TRP A 247 3.57 -12.77 -23.43
N ALA A 248 4.57 -12.95 -24.31
CA ALA A 248 5.43 -14.11 -24.31
C ALA A 248 6.20 -14.25 -22.99
N LEU A 249 6.62 -13.16 -22.35
CA LEU A 249 7.40 -13.23 -21.12
C LEU A 249 6.57 -13.65 -19.89
N ASP A 250 5.38 -13.08 -19.68
CA ASP A 250 4.63 -13.21 -18.41
C ASP A 250 3.11 -13.10 -18.55
N SER A 251 2.55 -13.27 -19.75
CA SER A 251 1.14 -13.00 -20.01
C SER A 251 0.73 -11.56 -19.66
N ARG A 252 1.66 -10.61 -19.85
CA ARG A 252 1.44 -9.19 -19.59
C ARG A 252 0.74 -8.53 -20.77
N ALA A 253 -0.22 -7.66 -20.46
CA ALA A 253 -0.98 -6.93 -21.47
C ALA A 253 -0.22 -5.70 -22.01
N LEU A 254 -0.45 -5.39 -23.29
CA LEU A 254 -0.13 -4.08 -23.86
C LEU A 254 -1.38 -3.20 -23.80
N VAL A 255 -1.38 -2.19 -22.94
CA VAL A 255 -2.49 -1.25 -22.83
C VAL A 255 -2.14 0.03 -23.58
N LEU A 256 -2.98 0.46 -24.52
CA LEU A 256 -2.82 1.73 -25.22
C LEU A 256 -3.98 2.65 -24.86
N CYS A 257 -3.68 3.77 -24.20
CA CYS A 257 -4.65 4.78 -23.84
C CYS A 257 -4.49 6.00 -24.74
N VAL A 258 -5.54 6.32 -25.50
CA VAL A 258 -5.60 7.49 -26.37
C VAL A 258 -6.68 8.42 -25.85
N ASP A 259 -6.31 9.65 -25.54
CA ASP A 259 -7.19 10.68 -24.96
C ASP A 259 -7.22 11.94 -25.84
N GLN A 260 -8.15 12.86 -25.59
CA GLN A 260 -8.24 14.17 -26.23
C GLN A 260 -8.33 14.14 -27.78
N PHE A 261 -9.23 13.32 -28.34
CA PHE A 261 -9.49 13.35 -29.79
C PHE A 261 -10.09 14.67 -30.28
N GLU A 262 -10.77 15.40 -29.39
CA GLU A 262 -11.43 16.66 -29.67
C GLU A 262 -10.49 17.80 -30.09
N ASP A 263 -9.23 17.80 -29.67
CA ASP A 263 -8.30 18.91 -29.94
C ASP A 263 -7.90 18.97 -31.44
N ALA A 264 -8.05 17.86 -32.17
CA ALA A 264 -7.86 17.82 -33.62
C ALA A 264 -9.06 18.38 -34.43
N TYR A 265 -10.19 18.69 -33.79
CA TYR A 265 -11.45 19.07 -34.47
C TYR A 265 -11.34 20.36 -35.29
N GLN A 266 -10.39 21.24 -34.97
CA GLN A 266 -10.19 22.52 -35.67
C GLN A 266 -9.40 22.39 -36.99
N SER A 267 -8.95 21.18 -37.36
CA SER A 267 -8.19 20.92 -38.59
C SER A 267 -9.11 20.49 -39.74
N ASP A 268 -8.87 21.03 -40.94
CA ASP A 268 -9.55 20.61 -42.19
C ASP A 268 -9.36 19.11 -42.51
N GLN A 269 -8.40 18.43 -41.85
CA GLN A 269 -8.08 17.02 -42.03
C GLN A 269 -8.58 16.10 -40.90
N ALA A 270 -9.30 16.63 -39.91
CA ALA A 270 -9.73 15.90 -38.71
C ALA A 270 -10.40 14.56 -39.02
N GLU A 271 -11.29 14.52 -40.03
CA GLU A 271 -11.97 13.28 -40.46
C GLU A 271 -10.98 12.21 -40.95
N THR A 272 -10.00 12.61 -41.77
CA THR A 272 -9.03 11.67 -42.34
C THR A 272 -8.08 11.15 -41.25
N LEU A 273 -7.67 12.02 -40.33
CA LEU A 273 -6.81 11.68 -39.19
C LEU A 273 -7.52 10.72 -38.23
N PHE A 274 -8.78 11.02 -37.87
CA PHE A 274 -9.59 10.16 -37.02
C PHE A 274 -9.74 8.75 -37.60
N ARG A 275 -10.05 8.65 -38.92
CA ARG A 275 -10.15 7.36 -39.59
C ARG A 275 -8.83 6.59 -39.60
N ARG A 276 -7.70 7.26 -39.85
CA ARG A 276 -6.37 6.63 -39.83
C ARG A 276 -5.99 6.16 -38.43
N ALA A 277 -6.27 6.97 -37.41
CA ALA A 277 -6.05 6.63 -36.01
C ALA A 277 -6.83 5.38 -35.61
N MET A 278 -8.14 5.36 -35.86
CA MET A 278 -9.00 4.22 -35.56
C MET A 278 -8.58 2.95 -36.31
N ALA A 279 -8.20 3.07 -37.58
CA ALA A 279 -7.71 1.94 -38.37
C ALA A 279 -6.41 1.36 -37.79
N SER A 280 -5.46 2.22 -37.39
CA SER A 280 -4.20 1.80 -36.79
C SER A 280 -4.41 1.14 -35.42
N LEU A 281 -5.24 1.72 -34.56
CA LEU A 281 -5.59 1.14 -33.26
C LEU A 281 -6.29 -0.21 -33.43
N CYS A 282 -7.31 -0.31 -34.29
CA CYS A 282 -7.95 -1.59 -34.58
C CYS A 282 -6.97 -2.63 -35.12
N SER A 283 -6.00 -2.23 -35.93
CA SER A 283 -4.98 -3.14 -36.45
C SER A 283 -4.07 -3.68 -35.34
N VAL A 284 -3.65 -2.84 -34.39
CA VAL A 284 -2.89 -3.29 -33.21
C VAL A 284 -3.75 -4.26 -32.37
N ALA A 285 -5.01 -3.91 -32.11
CA ALA A 285 -5.94 -4.79 -31.40
C ALA A 285 -6.04 -6.15 -32.07
N ASP A 286 -6.23 -6.20 -33.40
CA ASP A 286 -6.37 -7.45 -34.17
C ASP A 286 -5.10 -8.32 -34.10
N GLN A 287 -3.91 -7.71 -34.22
CA GLN A 287 -2.64 -8.41 -34.35
C GLN A 287 -1.96 -8.77 -33.01
N VAL A 288 -2.39 -8.15 -31.91
CA VAL A 288 -1.89 -8.40 -30.56
C VAL A 288 -3.06 -8.80 -29.65
N PRO A 289 -3.33 -10.11 -29.48
CA PRO A 289 -4.48 -10.58 -28.68
C PRO A 289 -4.44 -10.20 -27.20
N SER A 290 -3.25 -9.96 -26.66
CA SER A 290 -3.00 -9.49 -25.29
C SER A 290 -3.09 -7.97 -25.14
N SER A 291 -3.53 -7.24 -26.18
CA SER A 291 -3.66 -5.79 -26.10
C SER A 291 -5.05 -5.35 -25.64
N VAL A 292 -5.08 -4.23 -24.91
CA VAL A 292 -6.31 -3.52 -24.54
C VAL A 292 -6.16 -2.08 -25.01
N ILE A 293 -7.10 -1.59 -25.80
CA ILE A 293 -7.09 -0.22 -26.30
C ILE A 293 -8.17 0.56 -25.59
N VAL A 294 -7.80 1.67 -24.96
CA VAL A 294 -8.73 2.59 -24.31
C VAL A 294 -8.76 3.87 -25.13
N ILE A 295 -9.93 4.24 -25.62
CA ILE A 295 -10.15 5.43 -26.42
C ILE A 295 -11.06 6.35 -25.62
N ALA A 296 -10.58 7.54 -25.25
CA ALA A 296 -11.35 8.53 -24.52
C ALA A 296 -11.55 9.79 -25.37
N CYS A 297 -12.80 10.16 -25.64
CA CYS A 297 -13.14 11.32 -26.45
C CYS A 297 -14.46 11.99 -26.02
N LEU A 298 -14.73 13.20 -26.53
CA LEU A 298 -16.05 13.83 -26.40
C LEU A 298 -17.12 13.03 -27.15
N GLU A 299 -18.29 12.91 -26.52
CA GLU A 299 -19.45 12.23 -27.08
C GLU A 299 -19.90 12.88 -28.41
N ASP A 300 -20.13 14.20 -28.41
CA ASP A 300 -20.51 14.95 -29.61
C ASP A 300 -19.49 14.80 -30.76
N TYR A 301 -18.20 14.73 -30.41
CA TYR A 301 -17.12 14.55 -31.39
C TYR A 301 -17.19 13.17 -32.04
N TYR A 302 -17.36 12.12 -31.22
CA TYR A 302 -17.50 10.76 -31.72
C TYR A 302 -18.76 10.61 -32.59
N GLU A 303 -19.89 11.17 -32.16
CA GLU A 303 -21.14 11.14 -32.92
C GLU A 303 -21.04 11.83 -34.28
N ALA A 304 -20.27 12.93 -34.38
CA ALA A 304 -20.04 13.61 -35.64
C ALA A 304 -19.22 12.77 -36.63
N LEU A 305 -18.25 11.98 -36.14
CA LEU A 305 -17.28 11.27 -36.99
C LEU A 305 -17.54 9.77 -37.15
N ARG A 306 -18.37 9.14 -36.31
CA ARG A 306 -18.67 7.69 -36.38
C ARG A 306 -19.17 7.27 -37.76
N ASN A 307 -19.96 8.11 -38.42
CA ASN A 307 -20.51 7.84 -39.76
C ASN A 307 -19.45 7.77 -40.87
N ARG A 308 -18.20 8.16 -40.58
CA ARG A 308 -17.06 8.13 -41.50
C ARG A 308 -16.21 6.87 -41.35
N LEU A 309 -16.47 6.06 -40.31
CA LEU A 309 -15.80 4.79 -40.08
C LEU A 309 -16.47 3.66 -40.88
N THR A 310 -15.71 2.61 -41.21
CA THR A 310 -16.29 1.41 -41.83
C THR A 310 -17.17 0.67 -40.83
N ARG A 311 -18.18 -0.06 -41.32
CA ARG A 311 -19.05 -0.88 -40.46
C ARG A 311 -18.26 -1.85 -39.56
N SER A 312 -17.21 -2.48 -40.09
CA SER A 312 -16.33 -3.35 -39.32
C SER A 312 -15.57 -2.65 -38.18
N THR A 313 -15.20 -1.37 -38.38
CA THR A 313 -14.54 -0.57 -37.33
C THR A 313 -15.55 -0.18 -36.27
N LEU A 314 -16.75 0.25 -36.68
CA LEU A 314 -17.84 0.56 -35.76
C LEU A 314 -18.24 -0.66 -34.91
N ASP A 315 -18.36 -1.83 -35.51
CA ASP A 315 -18.73 -3.05 -34.77
C ASP A 315 -17.71 -3.38 -33.67
N ARG A 316 -16.41 -3.13 -33.91
CA ARG A 316 -15.34 -3.33 -32.91
C ARG A 316 -15.32 -2.26 -31.82
N LEU A 317 -15.81 -1.06 -32.10
CA LEU A 317 -15.83 0.07 -31.17
C LEU A 317 -17.11 0.11 -30.33
N GLU A 318 -18.24 -0.33 -30.90
CA GLU A 318 -19.58 -0.13 -30.32
C GLU A 318 -20.23 -1.40 -29.78
N ASN A 319 -19.80 -2.60 -30.19
CA ASN A 319 -20.54 -3.83 -29.86
C ASN A 319 -19.78 -4.81 -28.96
N ASP A 320 -18.46 -4.67 -28.81
CA ASP A 320 -17.65 -5.64 -28.06
C ASP A 320 -16.36 -4.99 -27.50
N PRO A 321 -16.41 -4.42 -26.29
CA PRO A 321 -17.60 -4.11 -25.47
C PRO A 321 -18.39 -2.89 -25.97
N ALA A 322 -19.55 -2.63 -25.36
CA ALA A 322 -20.32 -1.42 -25.63
C ALA A 322 -19.61 -0.15 -25.11
N PRO A 323 -19.81 1.03 -25.73
CA PRO A 323 -19.22 2.27 -25.26
C PRO A 323 -19.70 2.62 -23.85
N VAL A 324 -18.79 3.04 -23.00
CA VAL A 324 -19.10 3.48 -21.64
C VAL A 324 -19.26 4.99 -21.62
N HIS A 325 -20.47 5.45 -21.27
CA HIS A 325 -20.79 6.87 -21.15
C HIS A 325 -20.45 7.38 -19.74
N LEU A 326 -19.44 8.24 -19.67
CA LEU A 326 -18.97 8.85 -18.43
C LEU A 326 -19.99 9.89 -17.96
N ARG A 327 -20.64 9.59 -16.84
CA ARG A 327 -21.63 10.49 -16.23
C ARG A 327 -20.96 11.82 -15.88
N SER A 328 -21.58 12.93 -16.27
CA SER A 328 -21.09 14.27 -15.91
C SER A 328 -21.47 14.67 -14.48
N ALA A 329 -22.70 14.40 -14.07
CA ALA A 329 -23.21 14.77 -12.74
C ALA A 329 -22.59 13.91 -11.63
N ARG A 330 -22.10 14.53 -10.54
CA ARG A 330 -21.59 13.85 -9.34
C ARG A 330 -22.63 13.74 -8.24
N THR A 331 -22.71 12.58 -7.61
CA THR A 331 -23.56 12.31 -6.44
C THR A 331 -22.99 12.98 -5.20
N ALA A 332 -23.82 13.21 -4.17
CA ALA A 332 -23.38 13.80 -2.91
C ALA A 332 -22.20 13.05 -2.27
N LYS A 333 -22.22 11.72 -2.33
CA LYS A 333 -21.16 10.86 -1.79
C LYS A 333 -19.85 11.02 -2.56
N GLU A 334 -19.90 11.13 -3.88
CA GLU A 334 -18.71 11.36 -4.72
C GLU A 334 -18.12 12.74 -4.48
N VAL A 335 -18.94 13.80 -4.40
CA VAL A 335 -18.48 15.15 -4.07
C VAL A 335 -17.77 15.18 -2.72
N GLU A 336 -18.37 14.57 -1.69
CA GLU A 336 -17.78 14.48 -0.35
C GLU A 336 -16.44 13.73 -0.36
N MET A 337 -16.34 12.61 -1.11
CA MET A 337 -15.09 11.85 -1.25
C MET A 337 -14.00 12.63 -2.00
N ILE A 338 -14.35 13.34 -3.07
CA ILE A 338 -13.46 14.20 -3.86
C ILE A 338 -12.82 15.28 -2.98
N ILE A 339 -13.62 15.90 -2.11
CA ILE A 339 -13.18 16.94 -1.17
C ILE A 339 -12.33 16.33 -0.05
N ARG A 340 -12.81 15.25 0.58
CA ARG A 340 -12.13 14.54 1.67
C ARG A 340 -10.72 14.13 1.28
N GLN A 341 -10.55 13.53 0.10
CA GLN A 341 -9.26 13.01 -0.33
C GLN A 341 -8.21 14.12 -0.50
N ARG A 342 -8.63 15.28 -1.01
CA ARG A 342 -7.76 16.46 -1.19
C ARG A 342 -7.36 17.11 0.13
N LEU A 343 -8.33 17.35 1.01
CA LEU A 343 -8.05 17.93 2.33
C LEU A 343 -7.22 16.98 3.20
N GLY A 344 -7.50 15.67 3.15
CA GLY A 344 -6.69 14.66 3.82
C GLY A 344 -5.23 14.74 3.40
N HIS A 345 -4.96 14.81 2.08
CA HIS A 345 -3.61 14.97 1.56
C HIS A 345 -2.97 16.30 1.99
N LEU A 346 -3.70 17.43 1.96
CA LEU A 346 -3.20 18.73 2.41
C LEU A 346 -2.69 18.66 3.85
N TYR A 347 -3.48 18.06 4.74
CA TYR A 347 -3.14 17.96 6.16
C TYR A 347 -1.99 16.97 6.42
N GLU A 348 -2.06 15.77 5.85
CA GLU A 348 -1.02 14.74 6.03
C GLU A 348 0.35 15.24 5.58
N THR A 349 0.40 15.92 4.43
CA THR A 349 1.66 16.44 3.89
C THR A 349 2.20 17.65 4.64
N SER A 350 1.34 18.38 5.36
CA SER A 350 1.75 19.44 6.29
C SER A 350 2.15 18.91 7.68
N GLY A 351 2.25 17.57 7.83
CA GLY A 351 2.60 16.91 9.08
C GLY A 351 1.45 16.86 10.11
N LEU A 352 0.23 17.26 9.71
CA LEU A 352 -0.96 17.20 10.54
C LEU A 352 -1.69 15.88 10.30
N ARG A 353 -1.89 15.10 11.37
CA ARG A 353 -2.77 13.92 11.30
C ARG A 353 -4.18 14.32 11.69
N LEU A 354 -5.13 14.07 10.80
CA LEU A 354 -6.55 14.09 11.16
C LEU A 354 -6.75 13.11 12.34
N PRO A 355 -7.30 13.55 13.48
CA PRO A 355 -7.56 12.66 14.61
C PRO A 355 -8.44 11.49 14.16
N ASN A 356 -8.07 10.26 14.52
CA ASN A 356 -8.85 9.06 14.24
C ASN A 356 -10.31 9.31 14.61
N GLY A 357 -11.22 9.27 13.62
CA GLY A 357 -12.66 9.47 13.79
C GLY A 357 -13.18 10.91 13.71
N ALA A 358 -12.41 11.90 13.25
CA ALA A 358 -12.94 13.23 12.95
C ALA A 358 -14.25 13.14 12.11
N THR A 359 -15.37 13.60 12.70
CA THR A 359 -16.70 13.60 12.06
C THR A 359 -16.79 14.58 10.90
N ASP A 360 -15.84 15.51 10.80
CA ASP A 360 -15.82 16.57 9.80
C ASP A 360 -14.63 16.39 8.86
N THR A 361 -14.71 15.35 8.04
CA THR A 361 -13.65 14.96 7.09
C THR A 361 -13.48 15.92 5.91
N ILE A 362 -14.33 16.94 5.84
CA ILE A 362 -14.32 17.99 4.82
C ILE A 362 -14.00 19.36 5.44
N TYR A 363 -13.71 19.43 6.74
CA TYR A 363 -13.36 20.68 7.42
C TYR A 363 -12.19 21.39 6.74
N PRO A 364 -12.24 22.72 6.50
CA PRO A 364 -13.28 23.69 6.92
C PRO A 364 -14.38 23.97 5.88
N ILE A 365 -14.54 23.15 4.83
CA ILE A 365 -15.60 23.33 3.84
C ILE A 365 -16.97 22.99 4.45
N PRO A 366 -17.95 23.91 4.44
CA PRO A 366 -19.24 23.70 5.08
C PRO A 366 -20.12 22.70 4.30
N PRO A 367 -20.91 21.85 4.97
CA PRO A 367 -21.84 20.91 4.30
C PRO A 367 -22.86 21.59 3.37
N ARG A 368 -23.15 22.88 3.59
CA ARG A 368 -24.00 23.67 2.69
C ARG A 368 -23.38 23.79 1.29
N LEU A 369 -22.07 24.06 1.21
CA LEU A 369 -21.37 24.13 -0.06
C LEU A 369 -21.42 22.76 -0.76
N VAL A 370 -21.14 21.67 -0.05
CA VAL A 370 -21.23 20.29 -0.61
C VAL A 370 -22.59 20.00 -1.24
N ARG A 371 -23.70 20.44 -0.62
CA ARG A 371 -25.05 20.28 -1.18
C ARG A 371 -25.28 21.08 -2.46
N GLN A 372 -24.67 22.26 -2.59
CA GLN A 372 -24.73 23.08 -3.80
C GLN A 372 -23.94 22.44 -4.96
N LEU A 373 -22.88 21.70 -4.66
CA LEU A 373 -22.01 21.04 -5.63
C LEU A 373 -22.58 19.73 -6.20
N VAL A 374 -23.65 19.17 -5.61
CA VAL A 374 -24.27 17.93 -6.09
C VAL A 374 -24.89 18.13 -7.48
N GLY A 375 -24.61 17.20 -8.39
CA GLY A 375 -25.07 17.27 -9.78
C GLY A 375 -24.13 18.04 -10.71
N MET A 376 -23.12 18.74 -10.18
CA MET A 376 -22.08 19.38 -10.98
C MET A 376 -21.06 18.37 -11.53
N ARG A 377 -20.28 18.81 -12.53
CA ARG A 377 -19.13 18.07 -13.07
C ARG A 377 -17.99 18.07 -12.07
N ALA A 378 -17.14 17.03 -12.09
CA ALA A 378 -15.97 16.94 -11.22
C ALA A 378 -15.08 18.19 -11.32
N ARG A 379 -14.84 18.71 -12.53
CA ARG A 379 -14.10 19.96 -12.74
C ARG A 379 -14.73 21.14 -11.99
N SER A 380 -16.02 21.36 -12.18
CA SER A 380 -16.77 22.45 -11.53
C SER A 380 -16.78 22.33 -9.99
N VAL A 381 -16.90 21.11 -9.47
CA VAL A 381 -16.79 20.84 -8.01
C VAL A 381 -15.46 21.36 -7.47
N LEU A 382 -14.36 21.16 -8.21
CA LEU A 382 -13.02 21.56 -7.80
C LEU A 382 -12.79 23.06 -7.95
N ASP A 383 -13.27 23.66 -9.04
CA ASP A 383 -13.19 25.10 -9.25
C ASP A 383 -13.93 25.86 -8.14
N GLU A 384 -15.13 25.43 -7.76
CA GLU A 384 -15.88 26.04 -6.65
C GLU A 384 -15.18 25.84 -5.29
N CYS A 385 -14.57 24.67 -5.05
CA CYS A 385 -13.78 24.46 -3.83
C CYS A 385 -12.53 25.34 -3.79
N ARG A 386 -11.90 25.58 -4.95
CA ARG A 386 -10.74 26.47 -5.09
C ARG A 386 -11.15 27.92 -4.81
N ASN A 387 -12.18 28.42 -5.48
CA ASN A 387 -12.72 29.77 -5.29
C ASN A 387 -13.07 30.02 -3.82
N TYR A 388 -13.75 29.05 -3.19
CA TYR A 388 -14.10 29.14 -1.78
C TYR A 388 -12.86 29.23 -0.87
N ARG A 389 -11.80 28.44 -1.15
CA ARG A 389 -10.55 28.52 -0.39
C ARG A 389 -9.85 29.85 -0.61
N ASP A 390 -9.79 30.36 -1.84
CA ASP A 390 -9.16 31.64 -2.16
C ASP A 390 -9.85 32.80 -1.43
N GLU A 391 -11.19 32.84 -1.42
CA GLU A 391 -11.97 33.82 -0.64
C GLU A 391 -11.67 33.73 0.87
N CYS A 392 -11.52 32.51 1.41
CA CYS A 392 -11.14 32.32 2.81
C CYS A 392 -9.71 32.81 3.11
N ILE A 393 -8.76 32.56 2.20
CA ILE A 393 -7.36 33.03 2.32
C ILE A 393 -7.33 34.56 2.31
N GLU A 394 -8.01 35.21 1.37
CA GLU A 394 -8.08 36.67 1.29
C GLU A 394 -8.73 37.29 2.53
N ALA A 395 -9.78 36.66 3.06
CA ALA A 395 -10.46 37.12 4.27
C ALA A 395 -9.68 36.80 5.57
N GLY A 396 -8.71 35.89 5.53
CA GLY A 396 -8.00 35.37 6.70
C GLY A 396 -8.88 34.59 7.68
N GLN A 397 -10.07 34.16 7.25
CA GLN A 397 -11.06 33.42 8.04
C GLN A 397 -12.04 32.69 7.12
N VAL A 398 -12.76 31.70 7.64
CA VAL A 398 -13.82 30.99 6.89
C VAL A 398 -14.96 31.95 6.54
N VAL A 399 -15.27 32.09 5.25
CA VAL A 399 -16.39 32.91 4.77
C VAL A 399 -17.68 32.09 4.63
N GLU A 400 -18.84 32.77 4.69
CA GLU A 400 -20.13 32.13 4.43
C GLU A 400 -20.23 31.76 2.94
N PRO A 401 -20.64 30.51 2.60
CA PRO A 401 -20.78 30.10 1.21
C PRO A 401 -21.87 30.95 0.51
N PRO A 402 -21.75 31.16 -0.82
CA PRO A 402 -22.72 31.92 -1.59
C PRO A 402 -24.16 31.43 -1.35
N GLY A 403 -25.14 32.36 -1.27
CA GLY A 403 -26.55 32.04 -1.04
C GLY A 403 -27.19 31.18 -2.14
N ASP A 404 -28.40 30.67 -1.90
CA ASP A 404 -29.17 29.75 -2.79
C ASP A 404 -29.60 30.35 -4.15
N SER A 405 -28.93 31.40 -4.63
CA SER A 405 -28.92 31.65 -6.07
C SER A 405 -28.26 30.45 -6.73
N SER A 406 -29.01 29.77 -7.61
CA SER A 406 -28.47 28.87 -8.65
C SER A 406 -27.08 29.34 -9.08
N PRO A 407 -26.10 28.44 -9.29
CA PRO A 407 -24.75 28.81 -9.71
C PRO A 407 -24.90 29.89 -10.77
N ARG A 408 -24.32 31.08 -10.55
CA ARG A 408 -24.37 32.13 -11.57
C ARG A 408 -23.90 31.44 -12.84
N PRO A 409 -24.69 31.35 -13.92
CA PRO A 409 -24.12 30.92 -15.18
C PRO A 409 -22.95 31.88 -15.37
N THR A 410 -21.73 31.35 -15.38
CA THR A 410 -20.55 32.15 -15.70
C THR A 410 -20.93 32.90 -16.96
N PRO A 411 -21.05 34.24 -16.92
CA PRO A 411 -21.39 34.97 -18.12
C PRO A 411 -20.40 34.51 -19.19
N PRO A 412 -20.86 34.29 -20.44
CA PRO A 412 -19.95 33.89 -21.50
C PRO A 412 -18.74 34.82 -21.42
N PRO A 413 -17.51 34.27 -21.38
CA PRO A 413 -16.32 35.08 -21.17
C PRO A 413 -16.39 36.26 -22.14
N PRO A 414 -16.06 37.49 -21.71
CA PRO A 414 -15.95 38.64 -22.59
C PRO A 414 -15.28 38.24 -23.91
N PRO A 415 -15.64 38.85 -25.05
CA PRO A 415 -15.07 38.47 -26.35
C PRO A 415 -13.53 38.37 -26.34
N GLU A 416 -12.89 39.21 -25.53
CA GLU A 416 -11.44 39.21 -25.27
C GLU A 416 -10.96 37.94 -24.53
N GLU A 417 -11.66 37.46 -23.49
CA GLU A 417 -11.35 36.21 -22.78
C GLU A 417 -11.60 34.97 -23.65
N ARG A 418 -12.64 34.97 -24.49
CA ARG A 418 -12.88 33.89 -25.47
C ARG A 418 -11.73 33.81 -26.48
N SER A 419 -11.33 34.96 -27.04
CA SER A 419 -10.20 35.03 -27.98
C SER A 419 -8.87 34.64 -27.33
N ALA A 420 -8.66 35.01 -26.06
CA ALA A 420 -7.50 34.58 -25.29
C ALA A 420 -7.50 33.06 -25.07
N LYS A 421 -8.64 32.48 -24.69
CA LYS A 421 -8.79 31.03 -24.50
C LYS A 421 -8.54 30.25 -25.80
N GLU A 422 -9.15 30.67 -26.91
CA GLU A 422 -8.92 30.06 -28.23
C GLU A 422 -7.44 30.17 -28.65
N SER A 423 -6.79 31.30 -28.34
CA SER A 423 -5.36 31.49 -28.64
C SER A 423 -4.46 30.57 -27.81
N LYS A 424 -4.82 30.29 -26.55
CA LYS A 424 -4.12 29.35 -25.68
C LYS A 424 -4.33 27.89 -26.09
N GLU A 425 -5.57 27.50 -26.41
CA GLU A 425 -5.88 26.17 -26.96
C GLU A 425 -5.10 25.93 -28.26
N LYS A 426 -5.01 26.95 -29.12
CA LYS A 426 -4.19 26.88 -30.33
C LYS A 426 -2.69 26.75 -30.03
N LEU A 427 -2.17 27.44 -29.02
CA LEU A 427 -0.77 27.29 -28.59
C LEU A 427 -0.49 25.87 -28.09
N GLU A 428 -1.41 25.30 -27.31
CA GLU A 428 -1.30 23.93 -26.82
C GLU A 428 -1.34 22.92 -27.96
N GLN A 429 -2.24 23.10 -28.92
CA GLN A 429 -2.29 22.27 -30.12
C GLN A 429 -0.99 22.38 -30.94
N GLU A 430 -0.52 23.60 -31.19
CA GLU A 430 0.74 23.83 -31.91
C GLU A 430 1.95 23.24 -31.18
N TRP A 431 1.96 23.27 -29.84
CA TRP A 431 2.99 22.63 -29.03
C TRP A 431 2.94 21.11 -29.17
N ASN A 432 1.76 20.49 -29.06
CA ASN A 432 1.60 19.04 -29.21
C ASN A 432 1.97 18.55 -30.61
N ASP A 433 1.57 19.29 -31.66
CA ASP A 433 1.95 19.01 -33.03
C ASP A 433 3.45 19.23 -33.24
N PHE A 434 4.02 20.30 -32.68
CA PHE A 434 5.47 20.53 -32.72
C PHE A 434 6.25 19.40 -32.03
N LEU A 435 5.81 18.92 -30.87
CA LEU A 435 6.44 17.81 -30.17
C LEU A 435 6.31 16.49 -30.95
N ALA A 436 5.20 16.28 -31.65
CA ALA A 436 4.98 15.09 -32.49
C ALA A 436 5.85 15.09 -33.76
N GLU A 437 6.08 16.26 -34.36
CA GLU A 437 6.86 16.43 -35.60
C GLU A 437 8.36 16.59 -35.33
N ASN A 438 8.74 17.21 -34.20
CA ASN A 438 10.13 17.52 -33.90
C ASN A 438 10.87 16.29 -33.36
N GLN A 439 11.62 15.62 -34.24
CA GLN A 439 12.52 14.52 -33.90
C GLN A 439 13.89 15.04 -33.47
N GLU A 440 13.91 16.01 -32.56
CA GLU A 440 15.18 16.54 -32.10
C GLU A 440 15.95 15.50 -31.33
N GLU A 441 17.20 15.29 -31.74
CA GLU A 441 18.07 14.39 -31.01
C GLU A 441 18.49 15.04 -29.70
N PRO A 442 18.44 14.31 -28.58
CA PRO A 442 18.97 14.82 -27.33
C PRO A 442 20.48 15.02 -27.45
N PRO A 443 21.07 15.88 -26.59
CA PRO A 443 22.49 16.16 -26.55
C PRO A 443 23.41 14.91 -26.60
N GLU A 444 24.65 15.09 -27.04
CA GLU A 444 25.59 13.97 -27.17
C GLU A 444 26.57 13.88 -26.00
N ASP A 445 27.05 15.02 -25.52
CA ASP A 445 28.05 15.11 -24.45
C ASP A 445 27.51 15.75 -23.18
N GLU A 446 28.23 15.55 -22.07
CA GLU A 446 27.82 16.01 -20.75
C GLU A 446 27.76 17.54 -20.63
N GLU A 447 28.48 18.29 -21.48
CA GLU A 447 28.46 19.76 -21.46
C GLU A 447 27.19 20.27 -22.12
N GLU A 448 26.84 19.74 -23.29
CA GLU A 448 25.56 20.06 -23.95
C GLU A 448 24.35 19.68 -23.09
N PHE A 449 24.40 18.53 -22.38
CA PHE A 449 23.36 18.16 -21.41
C PHE A 449 23.26 19.19 -20.27
N ALA A 450 24.40 19.66 -19.76
CA ALA A 450 24.44 20.65 -18.69
C ALA A 450 23.92 22.02 -19.17
N GLU A 451 24.23 22.42 -20.40
CA GLU A 451 23.72 23.64 -21.02
C GLU A 451 22.20 23.58 -21.20
N LEU A 452 21.68 22.47 -21.74
CA LEU A 452 20.25 22.31 -21.96
C LEU A 452 19.47 22.25 -20.65
N PHE A 453 19.97 21.51 -19.65
CA PHE A 453 19.34 21.44 -18.33
C PHE A 453 19.46 22.76 -17.57
N GLY A 454 20.60 23.44 -17.68
CA GLY A 454 20.81 24.76 -17.08
C GLY A 454 19.83 25.79 -17.65
N TRP A 455 19.65 25.80 -18.98
CA TRP A 455 18.60 26.58 -19.62
C TRP A 455 17.21 26.22 -19.10
N ALA A 456 16.90 24.93 -18.94
CA ALA A 456 15.60 24.49 -18.44
C ALA A 456 15.34 24.96 -17.00
N ILE A 457 16.37 24.92 -16.14
CA ILE A 457 16.30 25.48 -14.78
C ILE A 457 16.02 26.97 -14.84
N GLU A 458 16.73 27.74 -15.66
CA GLU A 458 16.48 29.19 -15.76
C GLU A 458 15.08 29.50 -16.31
N ALA A 459 14.68 28.82 -17.38
CA ALA A 459 13.40 29.02 -18.05
C ALA A 459 12.18 28.59 -17.22
N CYS A 460 12.32 27.58 -16.36
CA CYS A 460 11.21 27.14 -15.50
C CYS A 460 10.84 28.17 -14.43
N ALA A 461 11.70 29.16 -14.15
CA ALA A 461 11.35 30.27 -13.25
C ALA A 461 10.15 31.07 -13.76
N ASP A 462 10.01 31.22 -15.08
CA ASP A 462 8.92 31.98 -15.71
C ASP A 462 7.56 31.27 -15.60
N GLU A 463 7.56 29.97 -15.30
CA GLU A 463 6.34 29.19 -15.05
C GLU A 463 5.83 29.38 -13.61
N LEU A 464 6.69 29.79 -12.67
CA LEU A 464 6.34 29.85 -11.24
C LEU A 464 5.62 31.14 -10.85
N GLU A 465 4.43 31.01 -10.27
CA GLU A 465 3.64 32.15 -9.74
C GLU A 465 4.34 32.92 -8.61
N THR A 466 5.33 32.30 -7.95
CA THR A 466 6.09 32.91 -6.83
C THR A 466 6.96 34.09 -7.24
N GLY A 467 7.23 34.26 -8.55
CA GLY A 467 8.13 35.30 -9.07
C GLY A 467 9.60 35.09 -8.69
N CYS A 468 9.99 33.86 -8.32
CA CYS A 468 11.38 33.48 -8.07
C CYS A 468 12.24 33.66 -9.33
N ARG A 469 13.55 33.87 -9.12
CA ARG A 469 14.55 33.88 -10.19
C ARG A 469 15.59 32.82 -9.93
N PHE A 470 15.88 32.04 -10.96
CA PHE A 470 16.94 31.05 -10.95
C PHE A 470 18.10 31.56 -11.80
N LYS A 471 19.18 32.02 -11.15
CA LYS A 471 20.40 32.41 -11.86
C LYS A 471 21.25 31.18 -12.07
N VAL A 472 21.49 30.87 -13.33
CA VAL A 472 22.22 29.68 -13.73
C VAL A 472 23.56 30.06 -14.35
N LYS A 473 24.61 29.33 -13.97
CA LYS A 473 25.91 29.41 -14.61
C LYS A 473 26.40 27.99 -14.91
N VAL A 474 26.63 27.71 -16.19
CA VAL A 474 27.11 26.41 -16.65
C VAL A 474 28.62 26.48 -16.86
N GLU A 475 29.37 25.53 -16.32
CA GLU A 475 30.81 25.35 -16.52
C GLU A 475 31.10 23.87 -16.80
N GLY A 476 31.30 23.52 -18.07
CA GLY A 476 31.43 22.14 -18.50
C GLY A 476 30.19 21.32 -18.09
N ARG A 477 30.39 20.19 -17.40
CA ARG A 477 29.31 19.31 -16.90
C ARG A 477 28.59 19.80 -15.63
N MET A 478 28.96 20.96 -15.10
CA MET A 478 28.47 21.50 -13.82
C MET A 478 27.56 22.71 -14.05
N ILE A 479 26.54 22.83 -13.22
CA ILE A 479 25.56 23.91 -13.25
C ILE A 479 25.47 24.50 -11.85
N GLU A 480 25.92 25.74 -11.68
CA GLU A 480 25.70 26.51 -10.46
C GLU A 480 24.35 27.22 -10.56
N VAL A 481 23.46 26.95 -9.60
CA VAL A 481 22.13 27.54 -9.53
C VAL A 481 22.03 28.35 -8.26
N ARG A 482 21.72 29.64 -8.39
CA ARG A 482 21.37 30.51 -7.27
C ARG A 482 19.89 30.85 -7.35
N ILE A 483 19.16 30.45 -6.31
CA ILE A 483 17.73 30.73 -6.19
C ILE A 483 17.54 32.05 -5.45
N GLU A 484 16.90 33.00 -6.11
CA GLU A 484 16.59 34.32 -5.55
C GLU A 484 15.07 34.52 -5.46
N VAL A 485 14.60 35.01 -4.31
CA VAL A 485 13.17 35.28 -4.06
C VAL A 485 12.91 36.78 -3.96
N PRO A 486 11.73 37.27 -4.40
CA PRO A 486 11.37 38.68 -4.26
C PRO A 486 11.22 39.09 -2.79
N VAL A 487 11.55 40.34 -2.47
CA VAL A 487 11.48 40.93 -1.10
C VAL A 487 10.46 42.07 -1.06
N ALA A 488 9.69 42.17 0.03
CA ALA A 488 8.77 43.28 0.28
C ALA A 488 9.52 44.63 0.31
N GLY A 489 9.44 45.38 -0.80
CA GLY A 489 10.18 46.63 -1.02
C GLY A 489 10.84 46.76 -2.39
N GLY A 490 10.80 45.70 -3.20
CA GLY A 490 11.40 45.67 -4.54
C GLY A 490 12.87 45.25 -4.47
N GLY A 491 13.18 44.09 -5.04
CA GLY A 491 14.52 43.48 -4.98
C GLY A 491 14.44 41.97 -4.81
N PHE A 492 15.60 41.32 -4.84
CA PHE A 492 15.72 39.86 -4.76
C PHE A 492 16.75 39.48 -3.70
N ARG A 493 16.46 38.47 -2.87
CA ARG A 493 17.41 37.90 -1.91
C ARG A 493 17.76 36.45 -2.26
N PRO A 494 19.03 36.03 -2.17
CA PRO A 494 19.41 34.63 -2.36
C PRO A 494 18.91 33.78 -1.17
N VAL A 495 18.32 32.62 -1.46
CA VAL A 495 17.80 31.69 -0.45
C VAL A 495 18.58 30.38 -0.43
N GLU A 496 18.91 29.86 -1.61
CA GLU A 496 19.55 28.55 -1.77
C GLU A 496 20.55 28.60 -2.92
N GLU A 497 21.67 27.90 -2.76
CA GLU A 497 22.65 27.68 -3.82
C GLU A 497 22.84 26.18 -4.02
N ILE A 498 22.67 25.73 -5.27
CA ILE A 498 22.73 24.33 -5.67
C ILE A 498 23.83 24.18 -6.71
N VAL A 499 24.59 23.09 -6.63
CA VAL A 499 25.52 22.67 -7.68
C VAL A 499 24.98 21.39 -8.28
N VAL A 500 24.49 21.48 -9.51
CA VAL A 500 23.98 20.33 -10.27
C VAL A 500 25.10 19.80 -11.17
N ALA A 501 25.23 18.49 -11.27
CA ALA A 501 26.25 17.87 -12.12
C ALA A 501 25.68 16.75 -12.98
N VAL A 502 26.00 16.76 -14.27
CA VAL A 502 25.77 15.62 -15.16
C VAL A 502 26.79 14.52 -14.82
N CYS A 503 26.29 13.33 -14.51
CA CYS A 503 27.09 12.20 -14.02
C CYS A 503 26.85 10.95 -14.87
N ASN A 504 27.05 10.99 -16.19
CA ASN A 504 26.60 9.93 -17.11
C ASN A 504 27.57 8.75 -17.28
N ARG A 505 28.70 8.74 -16.56
CA ARG A 505 29.63 7.60 -16.65
C ARG A 505 28.97 6.32 -16.17
N ALA A 506 29.43 5.22 -16.77
CA ALA A 506 29.01 3.89 -16.41
C ALA A 506 29.32 3.63 -14.92
N PRO A 507 28.48 2.87 -14.20
CA PRO A 507 28.76 2.46 -12.83
C PRO A 507 30.06 1.66 -12.72
N GLN A 508 30.37 0.94 -13.79
CA GLN A 508 31.59 0.19 -13.99
C GLN A 508 32.79 1.15 -14.21
N GLY A 509 33.93 0.90 -13.57
CA GLY A 509 35.20 1.57 -13.83
C GLY A 509 35.54 2.65 -12.81
N GLY A 510 34.70 2.84 -11.78
CA GLY A 510 34.87 3.90 -10.79
C GLY A 510 34.67 5.33 -11.33
N GLY A 511 34.46 5.50 -12.63
CA GLY A 511 34.29 6.81 -13.27
C GLY A 511 33.10 7.59 -12.73
N LEU A 512 31.99 6.91 -12.46
CA LEU A 512 30.82 7.51 -11.80
C LEU A 512 31.13 7.94 -10.36
N ARG A 513 31.87 7.14 -9.59
CA ARG A 513 32.27 7.49 -8.22
C ARG A 513 33.06 8.81 -8.21
N VAL A 514 34.02 8.95 -9.12
CA VAL A 514 34.81 10.18 -9.28
C VAL A 514 33.91 11.36 -9.61
N GLN A 515 32.94 11.19 -10.51
CA GLN A 515 32.00 12.27 -10.84
C GLN A 515 31.20 12.74 -9.63
N LEU A 516 30.72 11.82 -8.78
CA LEU A 516 29.98 12.14 -7.55
C LEU A 516 30.85 12.88 -6.52
N GLU A 517 32.08 12.43 -6.32
CA GLU A 517 33.03 13.04 -5.37
C GLU A 517 33.44 14.46 -5.81
N GLU A 518 33.69 14.66 -7.10
CA GLU A 518 33.96 15.97 -7.69
C GLU A 518 32.80 16.95 -7.47
N THR A 519 31.55 16.51 -7.66
CA THR A 519 30.36 17.36 -7.43
C THR A 519 30.29 17.85 -5.98
N VAL A 520 30.55 16.96 -5.01
CA VAL A 520 30.57 17.32 -3.59
C VAL A 520 31.72 18.29 -3.29
N ALA A 521 32.89 18.08 -3.89
CA ALA A 521 34.04 18.97 -3.73
C ALA A 521 33.75 20.38 -4.25
N VAL A 522 33.11 20.50 -5.42
CA VAL A 522 32.70 21.79 -6.00
C VAL A 522 31.60 22.46 -5.15
N ALA A 523 30.59 21.71 -4.71
CA ALA A 523 29.52 22.24 -3.86
C ALA A 523 30.06 22.82 -2.53
N GLY A 524 31.01 22.12 -1.91
CA GLY A 524 31.57 22.50 -0.61
C GLY A 524 30.54 22.38 0.53
N LYS A 525 30.73 23.12 1.62
CA LYS A 525 29.84 23.04 2.82
C LYS A 525 28.60 23.93 2.75
N LYS A 526 28.54 24.89 1.82
CA LYS A 526 27.50 25.92 1.77
C LYS A 526 26.42 25.66 0.72
N ARG A 527 26.75 24.91 -0.34
CA ARG A 527 25.88 24.67 -1.49
C ARG A 527 25.41 23.22 -1.47
N ILE A 528 24.22 22.98 -2.00
CA ILE A 528 23.61 21.64 -2.03
C ILE A 528 24.10 20.91 -3.28
N PRO A 529 24.74 19.74 -3.16
CA PRO A 529 25.10 18.93 -4.32
C PRO A 529 23.86 18.23 -4.88
N ALA A 530 23.64 18.34 -6.19
CA ALA A 530 22.60 17.63 -6.94
C ALA A 530 23.22 16.88 -8.12
N MET A 531 22.82 15.63 -8.35
CA MET A 531 23.39 14.80 -9.41
C MET A 531 22.31 14.35 -10.39
N ILE A 532 22.54 14.53 -11.68
CA ILE A 532 21.64 14.09 -12.75
C ILE A 532 22.28 13.01 -13.63
N ARG A 533 21.47 12.05 -14.08
CA ARG A 533 21.87 10.96 -14.98
C ARG A 533 20.82 10.72 -16.06
N CYS A 534 21.24 10.24 -17.23
CA CYS A 534 20.34 9.79 -18.31
C CYS A 534 19.88 8.32 -18.15
N ILE A 535 20.30 7.67 -17.06
CA ILE A 535 19.94 6.30 -16.70
C ILE A 535 19.86 6.19 -15.18
N GLU A 536 19.11 5.19 -14.73
CA GLU A 536 18.94 4.86 -13.32
C GLU A 536 20.26 4.83 -12.54
N PHE A 537 20.24 5.34 -11.31
CA PHE A 537 21.37 5.21 -10.40
C PHE A 537 21.55 3.74 -9.99
N PRO A 538 22.80 3.27 -9.78
CA PRO A 538 23.05 1.92 -9.28
C PRO A 538 22.30 1.66 -7.98
N SER A 539 21.76 0.44 -7.83
CA SER A 539 20.96 0.04 -6.65
C SER A 539 21.61 -1.05 -5.81
N ASN A 540 22.73 -1.63 -6.25
CA ASN A 540 23.43 -2.68 -5.51
C ASN A 540 24.16 -2.10 -4.28
N PRO A 541 23.71 -2.39 -3.05
CA PRO A 541 24.23 -1.77 -1.82
C PRO A 541 25.68 -2.15 -1.51
N LYS A 542 26.22 -3.18 -2.17
CA LYS A 542 27.62 -3.61 -2.00
C LYS A 542 28.62 -2.76 -2.79
N THR A 543 28.14 -1.94 -3.73
CA THR A 543 29.02 -1.12 -4.59
C THR A 543 29.44 0.17 -3.88
N GLN A 544 30.70 0.59 -4.09
CA GLN A 544 31.22 1.84 -3.52
C GLN A 544 30.44 3.07 -3.99
N VAL A 545 29.96 3.07 -5.24
CA VAL A 545 29.13 4.14 -5.80
C VAL A 545 27.86 4.36 -4.96
N VAL A 546 27.16 3.28 -4.58
CA VAL A 546 25.92 3.38 -3.79
C VAL A 546 26.20 3.88 -2.37
N GLN A 547 27.34 3.52 -1.78
CA GLN A 547 27.75 4.01 -0.46
C GLN A 547 28.04 5.51 -0.47
N VAL A 548 28.78 6.00 -1.47
CA VAL A 548 29.07 7.43 -1.66
C VAL A 548 27.77 8.20 -1.90
N LEU A 549 26.93 7.74 -2.84
CA LEU A 549 25.64 8.35 -3.13
C LEU A 549 24.75 8.41 -1.87
N GLY A 550 24.68 7.33 -1.08
CA GLY A 550 23.91 7.29 0.16
C GLY A 550 24.42 8.28 1.22
N GLY A 551 25.72 8.53 1.28
CA GLY A 551 26.32 9.55 2.13
C GLY A 551 25.91 10.98 1.71
N ILE A 552 25.92 11.26 0.41
CA ILE A 552 25.51 12.55 -0.16
C ILE A 552 24.05 12.85 0.16
N LEU A 553 23.16 11.87 -0.07
CA LEU A 553 21.72 12.04 0.20
C LEU A 553 21.43 12.25 1.69
N LYS A 554 22.13 11.56 2.60
CA LYS A 554 22.01 11.78 4.06
C LYS A 554 22.46 13.17 4.51
N ALA A 555 23.38 13.79 3.77
CA ALA A 555 23.84 15.15 4.03
C ALA A 555 22.95 16.24 3.40
N GLY A 556 21.79 15.87 2.83
CA GLY A 556 20.85 16.79 2.19
C GLY A 556 21.08 17.01 0.70
N GLY A 557 21.98 16.25 0.06
CA GLY A 557 22.15 16.27 -1.39
C GLY A 557 20.95 15.66 -2.13
N ARG A 558 20.83 15.97 -3.42
CA ARG A 558 19.70 15.58 -4.28
C ARG A 558 20.16 14.73 -5.46
N LYS A 559 19.25 13.97 -6.07
CA LYS A 559 19.51 13.22 -7.30
C LYS A 559 18.28 13.21 -8.20
N ALA A 560 18.49 13.15 -9.51
CA ALA A 560 17.43 12.96 -10.49
C ALA A 560 17.90 12.12 -11.68
N VAL A 561 16.97 11.39 -12.29
CA VAL A 561 17.18 10.73 -13.59
C VAL A 561 16.42 11.52 -14.62
N VAL A 562 17.08 12.01 -15.66
CA VAL A 562 16.47 12.74 -16.78
C VAL A 562 16.40 11.77 -17.96
N GLU A 563 15.21 11.28 -18.27
CA GLU A 563 15.06 10.25 -19.31
C GLU A 563 15.17 10.85 -20.72
N ASP A 564 15.34 10.00 -21.73
CA ASP A 564 15.57 10.43 -23.11
C ASP A 564 14.34 11.22 -23.65
N SER A 565 13.15 10.80 -23.23
CA SER A 565 11.88 11.52 -23.45
C SER A 565 11.87 12.92 -22.80
N ASP A 566 12.41 13.09 -21.60
CA ASP A 566 12.49 14.38 -20.91
C ASP A 566 13.46 15.32 -21.66
N TRP A 567 14.61 14.82 -22.09
CA TRP A 567 15.58 15.61 -22.87
C TRP A 567 15.00 16.11 -24.18
N ARG A 568 14.31 15.23 -24.93
CA ARG A 568 13.63 15.63 -26.17
C ARG A 568 12.56 16.68 -25.89
N THR A 569 11.81 16.53 -24.80
CA THR A 569 10.79 17.50 -24.38
C THR A 569 11.42 18.87 -24.08
N ILE A 570 12.51 18.91 -23.31
CA ILE A 570 13.23 20.16 -22.99
C ILE A 570 13.79 20.81 -24.27
N ALA A 571 14.43 20.03 -25.14
CA ALA A 571 15.00 20.53 -26.40
C ALA A 571 13.92 21.08 -27.33
N ALA A 572 12.83 20.33 -27.53
CA ALA A 572 11.69 20.77 -28.31
C ALA A 572 11.09 22.06 -27.71
N PHE A 573 10.95 22.11 -26.39
CA PHE A 573 10.36 23.27 -25.73
C PHE A 573 11.22 24.54 -25.91
N ARG A 574 12.55 24.40 -25.84
CA ARG A 574 13.48 25.51 -26.13
C ARG A 574 13.23 26.12 -27.50
N LYS A 575 13.15 25.30 -28.54
CA LYS A 575 12.87 25.77 -29.90
C LYS A 575 11.46 26.31 -30.08
N PHE A 576 10.48 25.69 -29.44
CA PHE A 576 9.10 26.16 -29.51
C PHE A 576 8.98 27.54 -28.86
N ARG A 577 9.63 27.73 -27.71
CA ARG A 577 9.71 29.02 -27.02
C ARG A 577 10.33 30.10 -27.90
N ASP A 578 11.46 29.83 -28.57
CA ASP A 578 12.09 30.80 -29.48
C ASP A 578 11.14 31.32 -30.59
N LYS A 579 10.20 30.48 -31.03
CA LYS A 579 9.22 30.81 -32.07
C LYS A 579 7.96 31.50 -31.50
N SER A 580 7.55 31.12 -30.30
CA SER A 580 6.22 31.45 -29.75
C SER A 580 6.23 32.50 -28.64
N GLU A 581 7.38 32.78 -28.03
CA GLU A 581 7.50 33.70 -26.86
C GLU A 581 7.04 35.13 -27.14
N ARG A 582 7.09 35.57 -28.40
CA ARG A 582 6.64 36.92 -28.80
C ARG A 582 5.11 37.07 -28.84
N ARG A 583 4.35 35.99 -28.67
CA ARG A 583 2.88 36.03 -28.72
C ARG A 583 2.33 36.53 -27.39
N ALA A 584 1.32 37.40 -27.46
CA ALA A 584 0.78 38.08 -26.28
C ALA A 584 0.28 37.14 -25.17
N GLN A 585 -0.25 35.96 -25.53
CA GLN A 585 -0.80 34.99 -24.58
C GLN A 585 0.21 33.89 -24.17
N PHE A 586 1.46 33.93 -24.66
CA PHE A 586 2.42 32.85 -24.42
C PHE A 586 2.81 32.70 -22.95
N LEU A 587 3.12 33.81 -22.25
CA LEU A 587 3.44 33.76 -20.82
C LEU A 587 2.26 33.27 -19.97
N ALA A 588 1.04 33.69 -20.30
CA ALA A 588 -0.16 33.24 -19.60
C ALA A 588 -0.43 31.74 -19.83
N TRP A 589 -0.20 31.24 -21.04
CA TRP A 589 -0.24 29.81 -21.35
C TRP A 589 0.87 29.03 -20.62
N LEU A 590 2.08 29.58 -20.60
CA LEU A 590 3.26 28.98 -19.96
C LEU A 590 3.05 28.74 -18.46
N MET A 591 2.52 29.75 -17.74
CA MET A 591 2.19 29.66 -16.31
C MET A 591 1.03 28.68 -16.02
N GLU A 592 0.13 28.45 -16.98
CA GLU A 592 -0.97 27.50 -16.81
C GLU A 592 -0.51 26.05 -17.04
N GLU A 593 0.25 25.80 -18.11
CA GLU A 593 0.62 24.44 -18.51
C GLU A 593 1.85 23.90 -17.77
N ASN A 594 2.80 24.76 -17.39
CA ASN A 594 3.96 24.43 -16.57
C ASN A 594 4.80 23.26 -17.14
N HIS A 595 5.19 23.36 -18.41
CA HIS A 595 5.84 22.26 -19.15
C HIS A 595 7.20 21.84 -18.58
N LEU A 596 7.98 22.76 -18.02
CA LEU A 596 9.30 22.47 -17.45
C LEU A 596 9.24 22.21 -15.94
N SER A 597 8.64 23.10 -15.17
CA SER A 597 8.58 23.08 -13.70
C SER A 597 7.89 21.83 -13.15
N ARG A 598 7.09 21.13 -13.95
CA ARG A 598 6.45 19.85 -13.58
C ARG A 598 7.22 18.61 -14.04
N LEU A 599 8.31 18.75 -14.79
CA LEU A 599 9.20 17.63 -15.10
C LEU A 599 9.86 17.12 -13.82
N ARG A 600 9.75 15.81 -13.57
CA ARG A 600 10.26 15.17 -12.35
C ARG A 600 11.72 15.52 -12.06
N PRO A 601 12.64 15.57 -13.04
CA PRO A 601 14.02 15.89 -12.76
C PRO A 601 14.24 17.32 -12.25
N LEU A 602 13.45 18.28 -12.73
CA LEU A 602 13.50 19.66 -12.24
C LEU A 602 12.91 19.75 -10.82
N ILE A 603 11.81 19.05 -10.54
CA ILE A 603 11.26 18.95 -9.19
C ILE A 603 12.28 18.34 -8.21
N ASP A 604 12.92 17.23 -8.58
CA ASP A 604 13.86 16.53 -7.69
C ASP A 604 15.13 17.34 -7.43
N VAL A 605 15.61 18.11 -8.41
CA VAL A 605 16.79 18.98 -8.25
C VAL A 605 16.46 20.25 -7.48
N LEU A 606 15.35 20.91 -7.82
CA LEU A 606 14.94 22.21 -7.27
C LEU A 606 13.96 22.11 -6.10
N ASP A 607 13.60 20.90 -5.65
CA ASP A 607 12.63 20.66 -4.56
C ASP A 607 11.34 21.50 -4.72
N LEU A 608 10.81 21.53 -5.96
CA LEU A 608 9.66 22.37 -6.32
C LEU A 608 8.37 21.95 -5.63
N ASP A 609 8.29 20.75 -5.06
CA ASP A 609 7.13 20.32 -4.26
C ASP A 609 6.99 21.11 -2.94
N ARG A 610 8.02 21.88 -2.54
CA ARG A 610 8.05 22.71 -1.33
C ARG A 610 8.12 24.21 -1.64
N LEU A 611 7.25 24.71 -2.53
CA LEU A 611 7.25 26.14 -2.93
C LEU A 611 7.16 27.13 -1.76
N GLU A 612 6.57 26.73 -0.63
CA GLU A 612 6.50 27.51 0.62
C GLU A 612 7.87 27.95 1.16
N ARG A 613 8.96 27.26 0.79
CA ARG A 613 10.33 27.67 1.11
C ARG A 613 10.75 28.97 0.44
N PHE A 614 10.00 29.41 -0.57
CA PHE A 614 10.23 30.64 -1.31
C PHE A 614 9.39 31.83 -0.82
N GLU A 615 8.47 31.63 0.13
CA GLU A 615 7.61 32.68 0.66
C GLU A 615 8.25 33.43 1.85
N GLU A 616 7.94 34.73 2.03
CA GLU A 616 8.35 35.50 3.21
C GLU A 616 7.44 35.20 4.42
N PRO A 617 7.98 34.95 5.62
CA PRO A 617 7.15 34.72 6.80
C PRO A 617 6.38 36.01 7.18
N ALA A 618 5.06 35.93 7.23
CA ALA A 618 4.20 37.05 7.59
C ALA A 618 4.53 37.61 9.00
N PRO A 619 4.51 38.94 9.21
CA PRO A 619 4.83 39.54 10.50
C PRO A 619 3.79 39.17 11.56
N ARG A 620 4.24 38.65 12.72
CA ARG A 620 3.38 38.31 13.86
C ARG A 620 2.77 39.58 14.48
N PRO A 621 1.45 39.61 14.77
CA PRO A 621 0.85 40.74 15.48
C PRO A 621 1.35 40.81 16.93
N ALA A 622 1.64 42.04 17.40
CA ALA A 622 2.23 42.32 18.69
C ALA A 622 1.29 41.96 19.88
N PRO A 623 1.83 41.53 21.04
CA PRO A 623 1.01 41.21 22.21
C PRO A 623 0.51 42.50 22.90
N ALA A 624 -0.79 42.56 23.16
CA ALA A 624 -1.41 43.64 23.93
C ALA A 624 -1.02 43.60 25.41
N THR A 625 -0.71 44.78 25.94
CA THR A 625 -0.25 45.11 27.30
C THR A 625 -1.25 44.77 28.41
N ARG A 626 -0.75 44.26 29.56
CA ARG A 626 -1.49 44.19 30.84
C ARG A 626 -1.02 45.28 31.82
N PRO A 627 -1.91 45.90 32.63
CA PRO A 627 -1.56 46.74 33.79
C PRO A 627 -1.35 45.89 35.08
N PRO A 628 -0.89 46.51 36.20
CA PRO A 628 0.14 45.93 37.08
C PRO A 628 -0.33 45.26 38.39
N THR A 629 0.67 44.63 38.98
CA THR A 629 0.88 43.80 40.17
C THR A 629 0.44 44.37 41.53
N VAL A 630 0.14 43.48 42.50
CA VAL A 630 0.41 43.72 43.94
C VAL A 630 1.23 42.56 44.51
N GLU A 631 2.30 42.94 45.19
CA GLU A 631 3.46 42.17 45.66
C GLU A 631 3.26 41.46 47.01
N ARG A 632 4.09 40.44 47.26
CA ARG A 632 5.02 40.28 48.43
C ARG A 632 5.53 38.83 48.47
N ALA A 633 6.72 38.46 48.92
CA ALA A 633 7.98 39.13 49.23
C ALA A 633 8.96 38.07 49.81
N VAL A 634 9.96 37.71 48.99
CA VAL A 634 11.40 37.60 49.30
C VAL A 634 11.96 36.49 50.23
N GLN A 635 13.13 35.98 49.77
CA GLN A 635 14.36 35.56 50.48
C GLN A 635 14.62 34.05 50.54
N ARG A 636 15.84 33.53 50.32
CA ARG A 636 17.11 34.00 49.73
C ARG A 636 18.08 32.78 49.71
N ASP A 637 19.11 32.90 48.89
CA ASP A 637 20.44 32.28 49.00
C ASP A 637 20.70 30.87 48.42
N ALA A 638 21.37 30.89 47.26
CA ALA A 638 22.41 29.96 46.83
C ALA A 638 23.75 30.27 47.58
N PRO A 639 24.95 29.75 47.22
CA PRO A 639 25.34 28.74 46.23
C PRO A 639 26.38 27.71 46.77
N VAL A 640 26.95 26.82 45.90
CA VAL A 640 28.40 26.72 45.60
C VAL A 640 28.88 25.32 45.09
N ILE A 641 29.22 25.30 43.78
CA ILE A 641 30.50 24.90 43.13
C ILE A 641 30.98 23.42 43.02
N SER A 642 31.44 23.12 41.77
CA SER A 642 32.59 22.28 41.33
C SER A 642 32.41 20.77 41.14
N MET A 643 33.12 20.09 40.23
CA MET A 643 33.95 20.39 39.03
C MET A 643 34.55 19.03 38.58
N PHE A 644 34.70 18.81 37.26
CA PHE A 644 35.77 18.04 36.56
C PHE A 644 35.82 16.50 36.74
N GLN A 645 35.64 15.71 35.66
CA GLN A 645 36.61 15.27 34.62
C GLN A 645 37.53 14.09 35.04
N GLU A 646 37.32 12.94 34.36
CA GLU A 646 38.25 11.90 33.81
C GLU A 646 39.49 11.43 34.64
N PRO A 647 40.00 10.17 34.50
CA PRO A 647 40.38 9.59 33.20
C PRO A 647 40.47 8.06 33.03
N ASP A 648 40.70 7.70 31.75
CA ASP A 648 41.28 6.47 31.19
C ASP A 648 42.57 5.97 31.88
N THR A 649 42.86 4.66 31.82
CA THR A 649 44.02 4.08 31.08
C THR A 649 44.17 2.55 31.20
N MET A 650 44.10 1.88 30.04
CA MET A 650 45.08 0.95 29.43
C MET A 650 45.78 -0.15 30.28
N LEU A 651 45.71 -1.42 29.83
CA LEU A 651 46.87 -2.18 29.29
C LEU A 651 46.55 -3.66 28.95
N SER A 652 46.84 -3.99 27.68
CA SER A 652 47.46 -5.23 27.14
C SER A 652 46.87 -6.64 27.39
N GLY A 653 46.65 -7.37 26.28
CA GLY A 653 47.36 -8.64 26.07
C GLY A 653 46.56 -9.89 25.64
N VAL A 654 46.67 -10.22 24.35
CA VAL A 654 46.88 -11.58 23.77
C VAL A 654 45.73 -12.61 23.80
N SER A 655 45.33 -13.03 22.59
CA SER A 655 44.59 -14.27 22.26
C SER A 655 45.57 -15.46 22.20
N PRO A 656 45.23 -16.74 22.51
CA PRO A 656 44.37 -17.54 21.62
C PRO A 656 43.47 -18.62 22.28
N PHE A 657 42.43 -19.02 21.53
CA PHE A 657 41.59 -20.24 21.60
C PHE A 657 41.79 -21.24 22.76
N ARG A 658 40.72 -21.51 23.55
CA ARG A 658 39.94 -22.78 23.59
C ARG A 658 38.93 -22.77 24.76
N ALA A 659 37.75 -23.32 24.50
CA ALA A 659 36.52 -23.28 25.29
C ALA A 659 36.60 -23.76 26.76
N LYS A 660 35.80 -23.11 27.63
CA LYS A 660 35.15 -23.69 28.82
C LYS A 660 33.78 -23.04 29.04
N GLN A 661 32.73 -23.85 28.97
CA GLN A 661 31.39 -23.52 29.45
C GLN A 661 31.37 -23.39 30.98
N ALA A 662 30.51 -22.50 31.47
CA ALA A 662 30.00 -22.46 32.85
C ALA A 662 28.56 -21.88 32.83
N PRO A 663 27.71 -22.19 33.82
CA PRO A 663 26.36 -22.70 33.58
C PRO A 663 25.22 -21.75 34.01
N GLY A 664 24.01 -22.07 33.57
CA GLY A 664 22.78 -21.75 34.32
C GLY A 664 21.91 -20.64 33.75
N SER A 665 21.25 -20.91 32.63
CA SER A 665 19.96 -20.30 32.27
C SER A 665 19.00 -21.46 31.99
N PRO A 666 17.74 -21.43 32.45
CA PRO A 666 16.86 -22.59 32.38
C PRO A 666 16.69 -23.03 30.93
N GLU A 667 17.10 -24.27 30.65
CA GLU A 667 16.97 -24.94 29.37
C GLU A 667 15.49 -24.92 28.93
N SER A 668 15.24 -24.25 27.80
CA SER A 668 14.08 -24.55 26.96
C SER A 668 14.14 -26.04 26.57
N PRO A 669 13.06 -26.81 26.69
CA PRO A 669 13.09 -28.23 26.33
C PRO A 669 13.49 -28.42 24.86
N PRO A 670 14.20 -29.51 24.51
CA PRO A 670 14.64 -29.77 23.14
C PRO A 670 13.41 -29.92 22.25
N ARG A 671 13.18 -28.92 21.38
CA ARG A 671 12.12 -28.94 20.37
C ARG A 671 12.54 -29.89 19.24
N VAL A 672 11.77 -30.97 19.10
CA VAL A 672 11.90 -31.97 18.03
C VAL A 672 11.75 -31.28 16.66
N GLU A 673 12.57 -31.65 15.67
CA GLU A 673 12.36 -31.19 14.29
C GLU A 673 11.00 -31.68 13.81
N ALA A 674 10.12 -30.73 13.48
CA ALA A 674 8.75 -30.98 13.06
C ALA A 674 8.75 -31.74 11.73
N GLY A 675 8.28 -32.99 11.73
CA GLY A 675 8.18 -33.82 10.52
C GLY A 675 7.12 -33.30 9.54
N ALA A 676 7.16 -33.78 8.29
CA ALA A 676 6.15 -33.41 7.29
C ALA A 676 4.72 -33.75 7.77
N ILE A 677 3.75 -32.91 7.41
CA ILE A 677 2.33 -33.07 7.75
C ILE A 677 1.64 -33.75 6.58
N THR A 678 1.14 -34.96 6.77
CA THR A 678 0.43 -35.71 5.73
C THR A 678 -1.04 -35.26 5.67
N LEU A 679 -1.42 -34.59 4.59
CA LEU A 679 -2.76 -34.03 4.37
C LEU A 679 -3.76 -35.08 3.90
N GLY A 680 -3.31 -36.03 3.08
CA GLY A 680 -4.17 -37.00 2.41
C GLY A 680 -3.46 -37.74 1.29
N VAL A 681 -4.22 -38.24 0.32
CA VAL A 681 -3.71 -38.94 -0.86
C VAL A 681 -4.13 -38.25 -2.15
N SER A 682 -3.24 -38.22 -3.16
CA SER A 682 -3.53 -37.66 -4.47
C SER A 682 -4.56 -38.52 -5.23
N GLY A 683 -5.38 -37.86 -6.06
CA GLY A 683 -6.43 -38.50 -6.86
C GLY A 683 -5.97 -39.06 -8.21
N GLU A 684 -4.67 -39.38 -8.37
CA GLU A 684 -4.08 -39.87 -9.62
C GLU A 684 -4.18 -41.41 -9.74
N ILE A 685 -3.87 -41.96 -10.94
CA ILE A 685 -3.88 -43.41 -11.23
C ILE A 685 -3.04 -44.20 -10.22
N VAL A 686 -2.01 -43.56 -9.67
CA VAL A 686 -1.22 -44.06 -8.52
C VAL A 686 -1.38 -43.06 -7.37
N SER A 687 -1.95 -43.52 -6.25
CA SER A 687 -2.17 -42.70 -5.06
C SER A 687 -0.85 -42.42 -4.34
N HIS A 688 -0.46 -41.15 -4.19
CA HIS A 688 0.71 -40.72 -3.43
C HIS A 688 0.28 -39.90 -2.20
N PRO A 689 0.96 -40.01 -1.05
CA PRO A 689 0.73 -39.12 0.08
C PRO A 689 1.01 -37.67 -0.30
N VAL A 690 0.10 -36.77 0.06
CA VAL A 690 0.30 -35.32 -0.11
C VAL A 690 0.73 -34.76 1.24
N GLU A 691 1.93 -34.20 1.29
CA GLU A 691 2.55 -33.71 2.51
C GLU A 691 2.96 -32.24 2.39
N ILE A 692 2.92 -31.52 3.50
CA ILE A 692 3.43 -30.14 3.59
C ILE A 692 4.45 -30.03 4.73
N ASP A 693 5.43 -29.16 4.54
CA ASP A 693 6.36 -28.77 5.60
C ASP A 693 5.63 -27.83 6.60
N PRO A 694 5.64 -28.12 7.91
CA PRO A 694 5.14 -27.22 8.95
C PRO A 694 5.63 -25.77 8.82
N ALA A 695 6.85 -25.54 8.33
CA ALA A 695 7.42 -24.21 8.14
C ALA A 695 6.59 -23.33 7.20
N VAL A 696 5.87 -23.92 6.24
CA VAL A 696 5.00 -23.16 5.32
C VAL A 696 3.85 -22.47 6.07
N LEU A 697 3.40 -23.04 7.19
CA LEU A 697 2.33 -22.46 8.01
C LEU A 697 2.75 -21.17 8.73
N THR A 698 4.04 -20.83 8.78
CA THR A 698 4.50 -19.50 9.23
C THR A 698 4.02 -18.37 8.31
N ALA A 699 3.67 -18.70 7.07
CA ALA A 699 3.02 -17.81 6.10
C ALA A 699 1.51 -18.08 5.97
N HIS A 700 0.91 -18.63 7.03
CA HIS A 700 -0.54 -18.77 7.22
C HIS A 700 -1.23 -19.75 6.25
N ALA A 701 -2.42 -20.19 6.64
CA ALA A 701 -3.27 -21.03 5.80
C ALA A 701 -4.74 -20.67 5.90
N ALA A 702 -5.47 -20.83 4.80
CA ALA A 702 -6.92 -20.68 4.75
C ALA A 702 -7.60 -21.98 4.30
N PHE A 703 -8.72 -22.32 4.95
CA PHE A 703 -9.52 -23.51 4.69
C PHE A 703 -10.92 -23.08 4.26
N LEU A 704 -11.23 -23.29 2.99
CA LEU A 704 -12.40 -22.76 2.33
C LEU A 704 -13.34 -23.89 1.93
N GLY A 705 -14.64 -23.70 2.10
CA GLY A 705 -15.63 -24.64 1.59
C GLY A 705 -17.01 -24.49 2.21
N SER A 706 -18.04 -24.93 1.48
CA SER A 706 -19.42 -24.94 1.97
C SER A 706 -19.56 -25.76 3.25
N THR A 707 -20.69 -25.61 3.95
CA THR A 707 -21.02 -26.52 5.07
C THR A 707 -20.95 -27.98 4.61
N GLY A 708 -20.34 -28.83 5.44
CA GLY A 708 -20.14 -30.25 5.12
C GLY A 708 -19.01 -30.56 4.13
N SER A 709 -18.25 -29.58 3.62
CA SER A 709 -17.09 -29.82 2.73
C SER A 709 -15.91 -30.53 3.41
N GLY A 710 -15.81 -30.43 4.75
CA GLY A 710 -14.72 -30.97 5.55
C GLY A 710 -13.63 -29.96 5.95
N LYS A 711 -13.82 -28.65 5.69
CA LYS A 711 -12.82 -27.59 5.99
C LYS A 711 -12.26 -27.64 7.42
N THR A 712 -13.14 -27.74 8.41
CA THR A 712 -12.78 -27.79 9.83
C THR A 712 -12.06 -29.09 10.15
N THR A 713 -12.52 -30.21 9.58
CA THR A 713 -11.88 -31.52 9.72
C THR A 713 -10.46 -31.54 9.15
N LEU A 714 -10.22 -30.91 7.99
CA LEU A 714 -8.88 -30.79 7.42
C LEU A 714 -7.96 -29.91 8.29
N ALA A 715 -8.45 -28.75 8.73
CA ALA A 715 -7.70 -27.87 9.62
C ALA A 715 -7.31 -28.59 10.93
N LEU A 716 -8.26 -29.33 11.52
CA LEU A 716 -8.02 -30.13 12.72
C LEU A 716 -7.01 -31.26 12.48
N ASN A 717 -7.04 -31.93 11.33
CA ASN A 717 -6.04 -32.94 11.01
C ASN A 717 -4.61 -32.36 10.99
N VAL A 718 -4.44 -31.18 10.38
CA VAL A 718 -3.15 -30.45 10.40
C VAL A 718 -2.75 -30.15 11.84
N ILE A 719 -3.67 -29.62 12.65
CA ILE A 719 -3.41 -29.26 14.05
C ILE A 719 -3.05 -30.48 14.91
N GLU A 720 -3.75 -31.61 14.78
CA GLU A 720 -3.44 -32.84 15.50
C GLU A 720 -2.00 -33.33 15.23
N GLN A 721 -1.52 -33.23 13.99
CA GLN A 721 -0.14 -33.60 13.64
C GLN A 721 0.87 -32.62 14.25
N LEU A 722 0.58 -31.32 14.18
CA LEU A 722 1.39 -30.29 14.85
C LEU A 722 1.48 -30.52 16.36
N LEU A 723 0.37 -30.88 17.00
CA LEU A 723 0.32 -31.17 18.43
C LEU A 723 1.19 -32.39 18.80
N LEU A 724 1.18 -33.45 17.97
CA LEU A 724 2.07 -34.61 18.14
C LEU A 724 3.55 -34.24 18.01
N GLN A 725 3.85 -33.25 17.19
CA GLN A 725 5.19 -32.71 16.97
C GLN A 725 5.62 -31.66 18.00
N GLY A 726 4.76 -31.32 18.98
CA GLY A 726 5.10 -30.37 20.04
C GLY A 726 4.77 -28.90 19.74
N VAL A 727 4.04 -28.62 18.65
CA VAL A 727 3.59 -27.25 18.30
C VAL A 727 2.22 -26.99 18.95
N PRO A 728 2.12 -26.05 19.91
CA PRO A 728 0.85 -25.71 20.55
C PRO A 728 -0.14 -25.00 19.61
N ALA A 729 -1.43 -25.16 19.90
CA ALA A 729 -2.51 -24.60 19.09
C ALA A 729 -3.58 -23.90 19.93
N VAL A 730 -4.12 -22.79 19.41
CA VAL A 730 -5.26 -22.06 19.96
C VAL A 730 -6.42 -22.11 18.97
N LEU A 731 -7.60 -22.56 19.38
CA LEU A 731 -8.80 -22.62 18.56
C LEU A 731 -9.84 -21.62 19.08
N VAL A 732 -10.30 -20.72 18.22
CA VAL A 732 -11.42 -19.81 18.52
C VAL A 732 -12.70 -20.44 17.96
N ASP A 733 -13.53 -20.93 18.86
CA ASP A 733 -14.72 -21.75 18.58
C ASP A 733 -16.01 -20.95 18.81
N ARG A 734 -16.68 -20.59 17.72
CA ARG A 734 -17.98 -19.90 17.76
C ARG A 734 -19.16 -20.86 17.88
N LYS A 735 -19.02 -22.11 17.41
CA LYS A 735 -20.12 -23.09 17.33
C LYS A 735 -20.21 -24.01 18.54
N GLY A 736 -19.11 -24.18 19.28
CA GLY A 736 -19.01 -25.06 20.44
C GLY A 736 -18.71 -26.52 20.09
N ASP A 737 -18.45 -26.84 18.81
CA ASP A 737 -18.19 -28.21 18.35
C ASP A 737 -16.72 -28.63 18.52
N LEU A 738 -15.79 -27.67 18.58
CA LEU A 738 -14.37 -27.96 18.83
C LEU A 738 -14.13 -28.37 20.29
N CYS A 739 -15.03 -27.99 21.21
CA CYS A 739 -14.99 -28.40 22.61
C CYS A 739 -15.08 -29.92 22.81
N ALA A 740 -15.47 -30.69 21.79
CA ALA A 740 -15.50 -32.16 21.84
C ALA A 740 -14.15 -32.80 22.19
N TYR A 741 -13.02 -32.15 21.89
CA TYR A 741 -11.67 -32.59 22.30
C TYR A 741 -11.51 -32.76 23.81
N ALA A 742 -12.32 -32.05 24.61
CA ALA A 742 -12.26 -32.12 26.07
C ALA A 742 -13.06 -33.29 26.66
N ARG A 743 -14.03 -33.85 25.92
CA ARG A 743 -14.87 -35.00 26.35
C ARG A 743 -14.06 -36.28 26.37
N GLU A 744 -14.37 -37.22 27.27
CA GLU A 744 -13.70 -38.52 27.33
C GLU A 744 -14.20 -39.51 26.27
N ALA A 745 -15.48 -39.44 25.90
CA ALA A 745 -16.11 -40.43 25.02
C ALA A 745 -15.39 -40.61 23.67
N PRO A 746 -14.98 -39.55 22.95
CA PRO A 746 -14.23 -39.69 21.69
C PRO A 746 -12.84 -40.35 21.87
N TRP A 747 -12.24 -40.24 23.05
CA TRP A 747 -10.96 -40.88 23.37
C TRP A 747 -11.10 -42.32 23.86
N ASN A 748 -12.32 -42.81 24.08
CA ASN A 748 -12.55 -44.20 24.48
C ASN A 748 -13.05 -45.07 23.33
N GLN A 749 -13.42 -44.44 22.20
CA GLN A 749 -13.80 -45.14 20.98
C GLN A 749 -12.54 -45.63 20.26
N VAL A 750 -12.43 -46.95 20.10
CA VAL A 750 -11.36 -47.59 19.33
C VAL A 750 -11.58 -47.28 17.85
N HIS A 751 -10.55 -46.77 17.18
CA HIS A 751 -10.61 -46.54 15.75
C HIS A 751 -10.38 -47.86 14.98
N PRO A 752 -11.18 -48.20 13.96
CA PRO A 752 -11.05 -49.46 13.23
C PRO A 752 -9.74 -49.58 12.45
N ASP A 753 -9.16 -48.45 12.03
CA ASP A 753 -7.84 -48.38 11.40
C ASP A 753 -6.72 -48.40 12.46
N PRO A 754 -5.80 -49.39 12.45
CA PRO A 754 -4.68 -49.49 13.40
C PRO A 754 -3.74 -48.28 13.42
N VAL A 755 -3.53 -47.61 12.29
CA VAL A 755 -2.63 -46.44 12.18
C VAL A 755 -3.26 -45.23 12.86
N LEU A 756 -4.54 -45.01 12.60
CA LEU A 756 -5.30 -43.93 13.25
C LEU A 756 -5.52 -44.22 14.74
N GLU A 757 -5.70 -45.48 15.14
CA GLU A 757 -5.76 -45.86 16.56
C GLU A 757 -4.43 -45.59 17.27
N ALA A 758 -3.28 -45.90 16.64
CA ALA A 758 -1.96 -45.56 17.18
C ALA A 758 -1.77 -44.04 17.32
N ARG A 759 -2.18 -43.27 16.29
CA ARG A 759 -2.15 -41.79 16.32
C ARG A 759 -3.06 -41.23 17.42
N ARG A 760 -4.27 -41.77 17.58
CA ARG A 760 -5.23 -41.41 18.64
C ARG A 760 -4.63 -41.61 20.03
N ARG A 761 -4.01 -42.77 20.27
CA ARG A 761 -3.34 -43.10 21.54
C ARG A 761 -2.19 -42.13 21.81
N ALA A 762 -1.30 -41.92 20.83
CA ALA A 762 -0.20 -40.98 20.94
C ALA A 762 -0.69 -39.55 21.21
N LEU A 763 -1.76 -39.12 20.54
CA LEU A 763 -2.35 -37.80 20.74
C LEU A 763 -2.93 -37.70 22.16
N ARG A 764 -3.69 -38.69 22.63
CA ARG A 764 -4.23 -38.71 24.00
C ARG A 764 -3.14 -38.66 25.08
N GLU A 765 -2.01 -39.32 24.83
CA GLU A 765 -0.84 -39.35 25.69
C GLU A 765 -0.04 -38.05 25.67
N ARG A 766 -0.01 -37.30 24.56
CA ARG A 766 0.75 -36.05 24.43
C ARG A 766 -0.09 -34.80 24.62
N LEU A 767 -1.41 -34.86 24.56
CA LEU A 767 -2.24 -33.66 24.52
C LEU A 767 -2.59 -33.14 25.93
N ASP A 768 -2.46 -31.84 26.11
CA ASP A 768 -3.04 -31.08 27.21
C ASP A 768 -4.14 -30.14 26.70
N VAL A 769 -5.38 -30.60 26.73
CA VAL A 769 -6.55 -29.80 26.30
C VAL A 769 -7.01 -28.88 27.43
N ALA A 770 -7.10 -27.58 27.14
CA ALA A 770 -7.73 -26.57 27.98
C ALA A 770 -8.90 -25.95 27.25
N VAL A 771 -10.07 -25.90 27.88
CA VAL A 771 -11.26 -25.20 27.36
C VAL A 771 -11.45 -23.94 28.20
N PHE A 772 -11.66 -22.83 27.52
CA PHE A 772 -11.88 -21.52 28.09
C PHE A 772 -13.24 -20.97 27.64
N THR A 773 -13.96 -20.38 28.58
CA THR A 773 -15.32 -19.85 28.41
C THR A 773 -15.34 -18.40 28.90
N PRO A 774 -14.80 -17.46 28.11
CA PRO A 774 -14.81 -16.05 28.47
C PRO A 774 -16.26 -15.57 28.67
N GLY A 775 -16.48 -14.76 29.72
CA GLY A 775 -17.81 -14.25 30.06
C GLY A 775 -18.72 -15.25 30.78
N HIS A 776 -18.24 -16.40 31.29
CA HIS A 776 -19.09 -17.30 32.09
C HIS A 776 -18.38 -17.88 33.32
N PRO A 777 -18.85 -17.61 34.56
CA PRO A 777 -18.17 -17.99 35.80
C PRO A 777 -18.15 -19.49 36.10
N GLU A 778 -19.19 -20.22 35.68
CA GLU A 778 -19.26 -21.67 35.92
C GLU A 778 -18.26 -22.51 35.11
N GLY A 779 -17.53 -21.91 34.17
CA GLY A 779 -16.51 -22.58 33.36
C GLY A 779 -15.08 -22.18 33.76
N ARG A 780 -14.24 -21.97 32.75
CA ARG A 780 -12.87 -21.44 32.93
C ARG A 780 -12.78 -20.08 32.23
N GLN A 781 -13.03 -19.03 33.00
CA GLN A 781 -13.00 -17.67 32.48
C GLN A 781 -11.62 -17.28 31.95
N LEU A 782 -11.63 -16.49 30.88
CA LEU A 782 -10.50 -15.70 30.41
C LEU A 782 -10.86 -14.22 30.50
N ALA A 783 -10.44 -13.60 31.60
CA ALA A 783 -10.70 -12.19 31.87
C ALA A 783 -9.73 -11.31 31.07
N LEU A 784 -10.22 -10.15 30.64
CA LEU A 784 -9.40 -9.15 29.98
C LEU A 784 -8.58 -8.38 31.03
N SER A 785 -7.31 -8.11 30.71
CA SER A 785 -6.49 -7.21 31.52
C SER A 785 -6.63 -5.80 30.96
N LEU A 786 -6.85 -4.81 31.82
CA LEU A 786 -6.90 -3.41 31.40
C LEU A 786 -5.56 -2.98 30.81
N MET A 787 -4.44 -3.39 31.44
CA MET A 787 -3.10 -3.15 30.92
C MET A 787 -2.35 -4.43 30.55
N PRO A 788 -1.50 -4.40 29.51
CA PRO A 788 -0.58 -5.48 29.21
C PRO A 788 0.41 -5.72 30.37
N LYS A 789 0.68 -6.98 30.67
CA LYS A 789 1.71 -7.32 31.67
C LYS A 789 3.10 -6.88 31.23
N GLY A 790 3.87 -6.33 32.16
CA GLY A 790 5.27 -5.93 31.94
C GLY A 790 5.46 -4.59 31.25
N VAL A 791 4.40 -3.78 31.08
CA VAL A 791 4.49 -2.42 30.49
C VAL A 791 5.44 -1.52 31.27
N GLY A 792 5.47 -1.64 32.60
CA GLY A 792 6.41 -0.89 33.44
C GLY A 792 7.89 -1.17 33.13
N LYS A 793 8.22 -2.31 32.48
CA LYS A 793 9.60 -2.68 32.10
C LYS A 793 10.00 -2.20 30.71
N LEU A 794 9.07 -1.63 29.94
CA LEU A 794 9.34 -1.06 28.61
C LEU A 794 10.02 0.30 28.73
N LYS A 795 10.66 0.76 27.64
CA LYS A 795 11.21 2.13 27.55
C LYS A 795 10.08 3.16 27.60
N ASP A 796 10.36 4.38 28.05
CA ASP A 796 9.33 5.40 28.32
C ASP A 796 8.40 5.65 27.11
N LEU A 797 8.94 5.76 25.90
CA LEU A 797 8.15 5.95 24.68
C LEU A 797 7.27 4.73 24.31
N GLU A 798 7.76 3.51 24.51
CA GLU A 798 7.00 2.28 24.24
C GLU A 798 5.93 2.04 25.33
N ARG A 799 6.25 2.42 26.57
CA ARG A 799 5.37 2.37 27.74
C ARG A 799 4.18 3.32 27.55
N ASP A 800 4.43 4.55 27.14
CA ASP A 800 3.41 5.56 26.85
C ASP A 800 2.48 5.14 25.71
N GLN A 801 3.04 4.55 24.66
CA GLN A 801 2.24 4.02 23.56
C GLN A 801 1.34 2.87 24.02
N ALA A 802 1.86 1.95 24.84
CA ALA A 802 1.06 0.84 25.38
C ALA A 802 -0.08 1.32 26.28
N ALA A 803 0.16 2.33 27.12
CA ALA A 803 -0.86 2.96 27.96
C ALA A 803 -1.95 3.66 27.13
N LYS A 804 -1.56 4.42 26.09
CA LYS A 804 -2.51 5.07 25.16
C LYS A 804 -3.42 4.06 24.46
N TYR A 805 -2.87 2.97 23.93
CA TYR A 805 -3.68 1.94 23.27
C TYR A 805 -4.68 1.25 24.20
N ALA A 806 -4.28 1.02 25.46
CA ALA A 806 -5.17 0.42 26.46
C ALA A 806 -6.34 1.35 26.82
N ALA A 807 -6.06 2.65 27.00
CA ALA A 807 -7.08 3.67 27.26
C ALA A 807 -8.03 3.88 26.07
N GLU A 808 -7.52 3.88 24.84
CA GLU A 808 -8.35 3.97 23.62
C GLU A 808 -9.31 2.78 23.49
N ALA A 809 -8.81 1.56 23.76
CA ALA A 809 -9.63 0.35 23.72
C ALA A 809 -10.74 0.36 24.77
N LEU A 810 -10.46 0.82 26.00
CA LEU A 810 -11.48 0.97 27.04
C LEU A 810 -12.50 2.06 26.68
N GLY A 811 -12.05 3.17 26.08
CA GLY A 811 -12.94 4.21 25.55
C GLY A 811 -13.90 3.69 24.46
N ASP A 812 -13.42 2.82 23.58
CA ASP A 812 -14.27 2.16 22.58
C ASP A 812 -15.35 1.27 23.24
N MET A 813 -15.01 0.57 24.34
CA MET A 813 -15.99 -0.25 25.10
C MET A 813 -17.09 0.57 25.76
N LEU A 814 -16.74 1.75 26.28
CA LEU A 814 -17.69 2.70 26.85
C LEU A 814 -18.59 3.36 25.80
N GLY A 815 -18.37 3.06 24.51
CA GLY A 815 -19.14 3.62 23.41
C GLY A 815 -18.81 5.08 23.13
N TYR A 816 -17.65 5.56 23.59
CA TYR A 816 -17.19 6.92 23.34
C TYR A 816 -17.00 7.13 21.85
N LYS A 817 -17.65 8.14 21.29
CA LYS A 817 -17.55 8.50 19.88
C LYS A 817 -16.59 9.68 19.74
N GLN A 818 -16.76 10.42 18.66
CA GLN A 818 -15.87 11.51 18.26
C GLN A 818 -16.44 12.87 18.69
N THR A 819 -17.34 12.84 19.67
CA THR A 819 -17.92 14.02 20.28
C THR A 819 -16.91 14.69 21.21
N ARG A 820 -17.09 16.00 21.45
CA ARG A 820 -16.18 16.79 22.30
C ARG A 820 -16.11 16.25 23.75
N LYS A 821 -17.23 15.76 24.29
CA LYS A 821 -17.29 15.15 25.64
C LYS A 821 -16.47 13.85 25.66
N ASP A 822 -16.75 12.96 24.71
CA ASP A 822 -16.10 11.65 24.60
C ASP A 822 -14.59 11.75 24.38
N LYS A 823 -14.13 12.69 23.54
CA LYS A 823 -12.70 12.97 23.35
C LYS A 823 -12.01 13.40 24.64
N SER A 824 -12.71 14.18 25.48
CA SER A 824 -12.17 14.64 26.76
C SER A 824 -12.13 13.50 27.80
N LEU A 825 -13.16 12.64 27.83
CA LEU A 825 -13.19 11.43 28.68
C LEU A 825 -12.09 10.44 28.28
N ARG A 826 -11.84 10.26 26.97
CA ARG A 826 -10.71 9.47 26.46
C ARG A 826 -9.36 10.03 26.87
N ALA A 827 -9.18 11.34 26.83
CA ALA A 827 -7.93 11.98 27.25
C ALA A 827 -7.65 11.73 28.75
N ILE A 828 -8.70 11.76 29.59
CA ILE A 828 -8.59 11.43 31.01
C ILE A 828 -8.15 9.97 31.21
N LEU A 829 -8.78 9.02 30.49
CA LEU A 829 -8.38 7.62 30.52
C LEU A 829 -6.91 7.44 30.10
N VAL A 830 -6.44 8.13 29.05
CA VAL A 830 -5.04 8.07 28.62
C VAL A 830 -4.09 8.50 29.72
N GLN A 831 -4.36 9.62 30.40
CA GLN A 831 -3.50 10.10 31.49
C GLN A 831 -3.49 9.12 32.67
N ALA A 832 -4.65 8.58 33.06
CA ALA A 832 -4.72 7.59 34.13
C ALA A 832 -3.87 6.35 33.84
N PHE A 833 -3.95 5.81 32.62
CA PHE A 833 -3.16 4.64 32.22
C PHE A 833 -1.65 4.94 32.13
N GLN A 834 -1.25 6.13 31.70
CA GLN A 834 0.17 6.53 31.65
C GLN A 834 0.77 6.62 33.06
N ILE A 835 0.05 7.21 34.02
CA ILE A 835 0.51 7.32 35.41
C ILE A 835 0.71 5.92 36.02
N TYR A 836 -0.25 5.00 35.83
CA TYR A 836 -0.11 3.61 36.28
C TYR A 836 1.05 2.87 35.60
N ALA A 837 1.34 3.18 34.34
CA ALA A 837 2.47 2.62 33.62
C ALA A 837 3.80 3.09 34.21
N GLU A 838 3.95 4.38 34.50
CA GLU A 838 5.17 5.00 35.03
C GLU A 838 5.53 4.52 36.45
N HIS A 839 4.53 4.35 37.32
CA HIS A 839 4.76 3.97 38.72
C HIS A 839 5.02 2.46 38.92
N GLY A 840 5.06 1.66 37.83
CA GLY A 840 5.31 0.22 37.89
C GLY A 840 4.13 -0.61 38.41
N SER A 841 2.98 0.02 38.66
CA SER A 841 1.75 -0.63 39.16
C SER A 841 0.83 -1.14 38.05
N ALA A 842 1.26 -1.06 36.77
CA ALA A 842 0.50 -1.51 35.60
C ALA A 842 -0.02 -2.95 35.68
N ASP A 843 0.72 -3.86 36.33
CA ASP A 843 0.34 -5.27 36.46
C ASP A 843 -0.81 -5.50 37.46
N GLN A 844 -1.08 -4.51 38.31
CA GLN A 844 -2.12 -4.51 39.35
C GLN A 844 -3.36 -3.68 38.97
N LEU A 845 -3.33 -2.96 37.84
CA LEU A 845 -4.46 -2.14 37.41
C LEU A 845 -5.66 -3.01 37.02
N ASP A 846 -6.75 -2.85 37.76
CA ASP A 846 -8.07 -3.40 37.49
C ASP A 846 -9.12 -2.28 37.46
N LEU A 847 -10.39 -2.63 37.19
CA LEU A 847 -11.43 -1.63 37.00
C LEU A 847 -11.76 -0.90 38.31
N GLU A 848 -11.64 -1.57 39.46
CA GLU A 848 -11.93 -0.96 40.77
C GLU A 848 -10.86 0.04 41.17
N THR A 849 -9.58 -0.33 41.02
CA THR A 849 -8.44 0.54 41.27
C THR A 849 -8.40 1.72 40.29
N LEU A 850 -8.81 1.53 39.04
CA LEU A 850 -8.97 2.62 38.08
C LEU A 850 -10.10 3.57 38.48
N ILE A 851 -11.27 3.05 38.86
CA ILE A 851 -12.42 3.87 39.31
C ILE A 851 -12.02 4.66 40.57
N GLY A 852 -11.46 4.00 41.58
CA GLY A 852 -11.00 4.65 42.81
C GLY A 852 -9.97 5.74 42.54
N PHE A 853 -8.99 5.48 41.67
CA PHE A 853 -7.96 6.46 41.30
C PHE A 853 -8.53 7.72 40.63
N ILE A 854 -9.57 7.57 39.81
CA ILE A 854 -10.23 8.70 39.14
C ILE A 854 -11.17 9.44 40.10
N ASP A 855 -11.88 8.71 40.97
CA ASP A 855 -12.85 9.26 41.93
C ASP A 855 -12.18 10.01 43.09
N GLU A 856 -11.02 9.53 43.55
CA GLU A 856 -10.20 10.20 44.59
C GLU A 856 -9.53 11.50 44.10
N GLU A 857 -9.67 11.83 42.80
CA GLU A 857 -9.03 12.97 42.15
C GLU A 857 -7.53 13.06 42.46
N ASP A 858 -6.79 11.95 42.22
CA ASP A 858 -5.37 11.85 42.58
C ASP A 858 -4.56 13.08 42.14
N PRO A 859 -3.72 13.67 43.02
CA PRO A 859 -3.00 14.91 42.72
C PRO A 859 -2.14 14.86 41.45
N THR A 860 -1.59 13.69 41.10
CA THR A 860 -0.80 13.49 39.87
C THR A 860 -1.68 13.49 38.62
N LEU A 861 -2.87 12.88 38.69
CA LEU A 861 -3.85 12.90 37.61
C LEU A 861 -4.41 14.31 37.39
N VAL A 862 -4.82 15.00 38.46
CA VAL A 862 -5.34 16.38 38.37
C VAL A 862 -4.29 17.33 37.80
N ALA A 863 -3.03 17.20 38.23
CA ALA A 863 -1.92 17.97 37.68
C ALA A 863 -1.69 17.71 36.19
N ALA A 864 -1.74 16.44 35.75
CA ALA A 864 -1.59 16.05 34.35
C ALA A 864 -2.73 16.54 33.44
N LEU A 865 -3.95 16.64 33.98
CA LEU A 865 -5.13 17.12 33.25
C LEU A 865 -5.16 18.64 33.04
N GLY A 866 -4.42 19.41 33.85
CA GLY A 866 -4.21 20.85 33.67
C GLY A 866 -5.47 21.70 33.83
N ARG A 867 -6.15 22.04 32.71
CA ARG A 867 -7.34 22.93 32.66
C ARG A 867 -8.64 22.22 32.25
N LEU A 868 -8.65 20.89 32.20
CA LEU A 868 -9.87 20.12 31.89
C LEU A 868 -10.90 20.26 33.03
N ASP A 869 -12.19 20.25 32.67
CA ASP A 869 -13.30 20.38 33.63
C ASP A 869 -13.34 19.14 34.53
N THR A 870 -13.13 19.32 35.84
CA THR A 870 -13.15 18.23 36.84
C THR A 870 -14.49 17.51 36.92
N ARG A 871 -15.60 18.13 36.46
CA ARG A 871 -16.90 17.44 36.32
C ARG A 871 -16.86 16.26 35.34
N LEU A 872 -15.88 16.20 34.45
CA LEU A 872 -15.70 15.07 33.54
C LEU A 872 -15.17 13.82 34.25
N LEU A 873 -14.46 13.96 35.38
CA LEU A 873 -14.02 12.82 36.21
C LEU A 873 -15.24 12.08 36.75
N ILE A 874 -16.23 12.81 37.30
CA ILE A 874 -17.49 12.25 37.80
C ILE A 874 -18.26 11.52 36.68
N ASN A 875 -18.32 12.10 35.47
CA ASN A 875 -18.96 11.45 34.32
C ASN A 875 -18.23 10.15 33.94
N LEU A 876 -16.90 10.16 33.93
CA LEU A 876 -16.09 8.98 33.59
C LEU A 876 -16.27 7.88 34.65
N VAL A 877 -16.29 8.23 35.94
CA VAL A 877 -16.57 7.30 37.03
C VAL A 877 -17.95 6.68 36.84
N GLN A 878 -18.98 7.49 36.55
CA GLN A 878 -20.33 6.99 36.30
C GLN A 878 -20.38 6.03 35.09
N ASP A 879 -19.71 6.38 33.99
CA ASP A 879 -19.65 5.52 32.80
C ASP A 879 -18.91 4.20 33.10
N LEU A 880 -17.80 4.25 33.86
CA LEU A 880 -17.05 3.08 34.29
C LEU A 880 -17.83 2.21 35.28
N GLU A 881 -18.62 2.78 36.18
CA GLU A 881 -19.50 2.05 37.09
C GLU A 881 -20.66 1.36 36.33
N VAL A 882 -21.31 2.06 35.40
CA VAL A 882 -22.33 1.47 34.52
C VAL A 882 -21.73 0.32 33.72
N PHE A 883 -20.51 0.51 33.22
CA PHE A 883 -19.79 -0.51 32.49
C PHE A 883 -19.36 -1.69 33.37
N LYS A 884 -18.95 -1.45 34.62
CA LYS A 884 -18.66 -2.46 35.63
C LYS A 884 -19.88 -3.36 35.85
N LEU A 885 -21.06 -2.76 36.00
CA LEU A 885 -22.34 -3.50 36.17
C LEU A 885 -22.72 -4.33 34.93
N GLY A 886 -22.33 -3.90 33.72
CA GLY A 886 -22.68 -4.59 32.46
C GLY A 886 -21.63 -5.59 31.92
N SER A 887 -20.40 -5.55 32.45
CA SER A 887 -19.24 -6.31 31.95
C SER A 887 -18.42 -6.98 33.06
N GLU A 888 -18.98 -7.14 34.26
CA GLU A 888 -18.34 -7.77 35.43
C GLU A 888 -17.72 -9.12 35.08
N GLU A 889 -18.40 -9.93 34.26
CA GLU A 889 -17.95 -11.27 33.85
C GLU A 889 -16.72 -11.27 32.92
N LEU A 890 -16.44 -10.16 32.22
CA LEU A 890 -15.31 -10.01 31.28
C LEU A 890 -14.07 -9.41 31.93
N LEU A 891 -14.26 -8.63 33.00
CA LEU A 891 -13.22 -7.90 33.72
C LEU A 891 -13.00 -8.42 35.14
N SER A 892 -13.69 -9.50 35.49
CA SER A 892 -13.55 -10.21 36.75
C SER A 892 -12.09 -10.50 37.07
N SER A 893 -11.68 -10.16 38.30
CA SER A 893 -10.42 -10.62 38.90
C SER A 893 -10.44 -12.13 39.19
N ASP A 894 -11.62 -12.74 39.25
CA ASP A 894 -11.86 -14.15 39.57
C ASP A 894 -11.77 -15.04 38.32
N GLY A 895 -10.60 -15.10 37.70
CA GLY A 895 -10.38 -15.89 36.49
C GLY A 895 -8.93 -15.93 36.02
N ASP A 896 -8.64 -16.76 35.02
CA ASP A 896 -7.34 -16.69 34.35
C ASP A 896 -7.30 -15.39 33.51
N LYS A 897 -6.25 -14.59 33.63
CA LYS A 897 -6.05 -13.41 32.76
C LYS A 897 -5.67 -13.85 31.35
N LEU A 898 -6.23 -13.19 30.34
CA LEU A 898 -5.89 -13.41 28.93
C LEU A 898 -4.39 -13.20 28.70
N ASP A 899 -3.68 -14.29 28.44
CA ASP A 899 -2.23 -14.29 28.26
C ASP A 899 -1.81 -15.34 27.22
N ALA A 900 -0.84 -14.99 26.37
CA ALA A 900 -0.38 -15.87 25.32
C ALA A 900 0.38 -17.09 25.86
N GLU A 901 1.18 -16.95 26.93
CA GLU A 901 1.92 -18.09 27.50
C GLU A 901 0.97 -19.09 28.17
N LEU A 902 -0.09 -18.62 28.82
CA LEU A 902 -1.18 -19.47 29.30
C LEU A 902 -1.85 -20.24 28.15
N LEU A 903 -2.24 -19.53 27.08
CA LEU A 903 -2.93 -20.13 25.93
C LEU A 903 -2.04 -21.12 25.17
N LEU A 904 -0.73 -20.90 25.13
CA LEU A 904 0.23 -21.78 24.47
C LEU A 904 0.83 -22.84 25.41
N GLY A 905 0.52 -22.79 26.71
CA GLY A 905 1.06 -23.72 27.71
C GLY A 905 2.58 -23.62 27.81
N LEU A 906 3.12 -22.40 27.79
CA LEU A 906 4.55 -22.11 27.90
C LEU A 906 4.89 -21.66 29.33
N GLY A 907 6.18 -21.62 29.66
CA GLY A 907 6.66 -21.14 30.96
C GLY A 907 6.05 -21.90 32.13
N ALA A 908 5.44 -21.17 33.07
CA ALA A 908 4.79 -21.74 34.25
C ALA A 908 3.57 -22.64 33.93
N HIS A 909 3.04 -22.56 32.71
CA HIS A 909 1.88 -23.33 32.26
C HIS A 909 2.26 -24.57 31.45
N ALA A 910 3.55 -24.83 31.27
CA ALA A 910 4.07 -26.00 30.57
C ALA A 910 3.88 -27.27 31.39
N ARG A 911 3.37 -28.32 30.75
CA ARG A 911 3.31 -29.67 31.32
C ARG A 911 4.36 -30.54 30.63
N PRO A 912 5.37 -31.07 31.36
CA PRO A 912 6.43 -31.87 30.75
C PRO A 912 5.86 -33.02 29.91
N GLY A 913 6.37 -33.16 28.68
CA GLY A 913 5.94 -34.20 27.74
C GLY A 913 4.53 -34.02 27.14
N LYS A 914 3.86 -32.89 27.41
CA LYS A 914 2.53 -32.57 26.88
C LYS A 914 2.55 -31.30 26.02
N THR A 915 1.79 -31.32 24.92
CA THR A 915 1.57 -30.19 24.03
C THR A 915 0.20 -29.56 24.30
N ARG A 916 0.14 -28.23 24.41
CA ARG A 916 -1.09 -27.48 24.69
C ARG A 916 -2.01 -27.40 23.47
N LEU A 917 -3.28 -27.73 23.68
CA LEU A 917 -4.40 -27.34 22.82
C LEU A 917 -5.39 -26.50 23.63
N SER A 918 -5.48 -25.22 23.31
CA SER A 918 -6.42 -24.29 23.95
C SER A 918 -7.62 -24.06 23.06
N ILE A 919 -8.83 -24.22 23.61
CA ILE A 919 -10.09 -24.01 22.91
C ILE A 919 -10.83 -22.88 23.61
N ILE A 920 -11.13 -21.82 22.90
CA ILE A 920 -11.82 -20.64 23.41
C ILE A 920 -13.23 -20.64 22.82
N SER A 921 -14.23 -20.91 23.65
CA SER A 921 -15.63 -20.86 23.22
C SER A 921 -16.18 -19.45 23.35
N THR A 922 -16.43 -18.76 22.22
CA THR A 922 -16.97 -17.39 22.22
C THR A 922 -18.48 -17.34 22.39
N LYS A 923 -19.15 -18.49 22.47
CA LYS A 923 -20.61 -18.61 22.57
C LYS A 923 -21.20 -17.95 23.83
N PHE A 924 -20.41 -17.88 24.90
CA PHE A 924 -20.84 -17.34 26.19
C PHE A 924 -20.73 -15.82 26.32
N LEU A 925 -20.11 -15.15 25.35
CA LEU A 925 -19.94 -13.69 25.36
C LEU A 925 -21.21 -12.91 25.02
N GLY A 926 -22.29 -13.61 24.65
CA GLY A 926 -23.58 -13.01 24.33
C GLY A 926 -23.60 -12.39 22.94
N ASP A 927 -23.63 -11.06 22.87
CA ASP A 927 -23.82 -10.32 21.63
C ASP A 927 -22.54 -10.22 20.78
N ASN A 928 -22.73 -9.99 19.48
CA ASN A 928 -21.62 -10.01 18.53
C ASN A 928 -20.59 -8.89 18.78
N ALA A 929 -20.98 -7.76 19.39
CA ALA A 929 -20.04 -6.68 19.68
C ALA A 929 -19.05 -7.09 20.79
N LYS A 930 -19.54 -7.74 21.86
CA LYS A 930 -18.68 -8.32 22.91
C LYS A 930 -17.73 -9.38 22.35
N ILE A 931 -18.20 -10.23 21.43
CA ILE A 931 -17.36 -11.23 20.75
C ILE A 931 -16.23 -10.56 19.96
N LEU A 932 -16.56 -9.61 19.08
CA LEU A 932 -15.57 -8.92 18.25
C LEU A 932 -14.55 -8.16 19.12
N PHE A 933 -15.02 -7.50 20.17
CA PHE A 933 -14.13 -6.81 21.08
C PHE A 933 -13.15 -7.75 21.80
N TRP A 934 -13.66 -8.83 22.40
CA TRP A 934 -12.82 -9.80 23.11
C TRP A 934 -11.79 -10.45 22.17
N VAL A 935 -12.20 -10.79 20.95
CA VAL A 935 -11.29 -11.34 19.93
C VAL A 935 -10.23 -10.33 19.50
N SER A 936 -10.55 -9.05 19.43
CA SER A 936 -9.56 -7.98 19.16
C SER A 936 -8.44 -7.98 20.22
N GLN A 937 -8.80 -8.11 21.50
CA GLN A 937 -7.82 -8.19 22.60
C GLN A 937 -6.96 -9.45 22.53
N LEU A 938 -7.52 -10.59 22.12
CA LEU A 938 -6.76 -11.81 21.85
C LEU A 938 -5.70 -11.58 20.75
N LEU A 939 -6.09 -10.96 19.63
CA LEU A 939 -5.18 -10.68 18.51
C LEU A 939 -4.03 -9.76 18.92
N LEU A 940 -4.31 -8.72 19.72
CA LEU A 940 -3.28 -7.83 20.27
C LEU A 940 -2.33 -8.58 21.20
N THR A 941 -2.85 -9.47 22.05
CA THR A 941 -2.05 -10.29 22.96
C THR A 941 -1.11 -11.22 22.20
N LEU A 942 -1.59 -11.87 21.14
CA LEU A 942 -0.76 -12.70 20.25
C LEU A 942 0.29 -11.87 19.50
N THR A 943 -0.05 -10.67 19.03
CA THR A 943 0.89 -9.76 18.35
C THR A 943 2.06 -9.37 19.25
N ARG A 944 1.78 -9.06 20.52
CA ARG A 944 2.83 -8.75 21.51
C ARG A 944 3.74 -9.95 21.75
N TRP A 945 3.17 -11.15 21.86
CA TRP A 945 3.95 -12.37 22.03
C TRP A 945 4.89 -12.63 20.85
N VAL A 946 4.39 -12.51 19.61
CA VAL A 946 5.19 -12.61 18.37
C VAL A 946 6.38 -11.65 18.38
N THR A 947 6.18 -10.42 18.87
CA THR A 947 7.22 -9.39 18.94
C THR A 947 8.29 -9.73 19.98
N ARG A 948 7.90 -10.36 21.10
CA ARG A 948 8.82 -10.75 22.19
C ARG A 948 9.57 -12.04 21.92
N ALA A 949 9.01 -12.93 21.10
CA ALA A 949 9.56 -14.24 20.81
C ALA A 949 9.76 -14.46 19.29
N PRO A 950 10.65 -13.68 18.63
CA PRO A 950 10.94 -13.86 17.21
C PRO A 950 11.52 -15.25 16.93
N SER A 951 11.07 -15.90 15.87
CA SER A 951 11.55 -17.24 15.46
C SER A 951 11.32 -17.46 13.96
N PRO A 952 12.33 -17.98 13.24
CA PRO A 952 12.16 -18.39 11.85
C PRO A 952 11.42 -19.72 11.69
N ARG A 953 11.27 -20.50 12.77
CA ARG A 953 10.55 -21.79 12.79
C ARG A 953 9.14 -21.62 13.37
N LEU A 954 8.20 -22.46 12.94
CA LEU A 954 6.84 -22.51 13.48
C LEU A 954 6.88 -22.84 14.98
N GLN A 955 6.34 -21.93 15.80
CA GLN A 955 6.29 -22.04 17.25
C GLN A 955 4.90 -22.34 17.78
N ALA A 956 3.86 -21.87 17.10
CA ALA A 956 2.47 -22.03 17.50
C ALA A 956 1.53 -21.79 16.30
N VAL A 957 0.30 -22.26 16.41
CA VAL A 957 -0.78 -21.94 15.46
C VAL A 957 -2.03 -21.42 16.16
N ALA A 958 -2.73 -20.48 15.51
CA ALA A 958 -4.02 -19.97 15.97
C ALA A 958 -5.07 -20.16 14.88
N MET A 959 -6.13 -20.90 15.17
CA MET A 959 -7.24 -21.19 14.26
C MET A 959 -8.47 -20.37 14.61
N PHE A 960 -9.05 -19.74 13.59
CA PHE A 960 -10.32 -19.01 13.68
C PHE A 960 -11.36 -19.72 12.81
N ASP A 961 -12.39 -20.30 13.43
CA ASP A 961 -13.57 -20.77 12.70
C ASP A 961 -14.51 -19.59 12.41
N GLU A 962 -15.17 -19.63 11.25
CA GLU A 962 -15.99 -18.52 10.72
C GLU A 962 -15.20 -17.19 10.63
N ALA A 963 -14.00 -17.27 10.05
CA ALA A 963 -13.07 -16.15 9.96
C ALA A 963 -13.64 -14.89 9.28
N ASP A 964 -14.65 -15.03 8.43
CA ASP A 964 -15.38 -13.94 7.76
C ASP A 964 -16.09 -13.00 8.73
N VAL A 965 -16.49 -13.46 9.92
CA VAL A 965 -17.08 -12.58 10.95
C VAL A 965 -16.04 -11.63 11.54
N TYR A 966 -14.80 -12.09 11.69
CA TYR A 966 -13.71 -11.30 12.27
C TYR A 966 -12.98 -10.45 11.23
N LEU A 967 -13.04 -10.86 9.96
CA LEU A 967 -12.36 -10.20 8.85
C LEU A 967 -13.28 -10.05 7.61
N PRO A 968 -14.38 -9.28 7.73
CA PRO A 968 -15.31 -9.07 6.63
C PRO A 968 -14.76 -8.10 5.58
N ALA A 969 -15.12 -8.33 4.32
CA ALA A 969 -14.71 -7.50 3.19
C ALA A 969 -15.33 -6.10 3.22
N GLN A 970 -16.60 -5.97 3.63
CA GLN A 970 -17.34 -4.70 3.54
C GLN A 970 -17.45 -3.89 4.83
N SER A 971 -17.29 -4.51 6.00
CA SER A 971 -17.40 -3.83 7.29
C SER A 971 -16.04 -3.72 8.00
N GLN A 972 -15.97 -2.84 9.00
CA GLN A 972 -14.75 -2.54 9.76
C GLN A 972 -14.97 -2.87 11.24
N PRO A 973 -15.06 -4.16 11.63
CA PRO A 973 -15.14 -4.54 13.03
C PRO A 973 -13.82 -4.26 13.76
N ALA A 974 -13.88 -4.14 15.10
CA ALA A 974 -12.72 -3.90 15.96
C ALA A 974 -11.60 -4.96 15.83
N THR A 975 -11.89 -6.12 15.24
CA THR A 975 -10.96 -7.21 14.96
C THR A 975 -10.14 -7.03 13.69
N LYS A 976 -10.63 -6.27 12.70
CA LYS A 976 -10.06 -6.25 11.35
C LYS A 976 -8.64 -5.69 11.31
N GLY A 977 -8.43 -4.49 11.84
CA GLY A 977 -7.10 -3.88 11.93
C GLY A 977 -6.08 -4.73 12.70
N PRO A 978 -6.42 -5.23 13.91
CA PRO A 978 -5.55 -6.16 14.65
C PRO A 978 -5.22 -7.45 13.90
N MET A 979 -6.19 -8.05 13.20
CA MET A 979 -5.98 -9.26 12.40
C MET A 979 -5.03 -9.00 11.22
N GLU A 980 -5.24 -7.92 10.47
CA GLU A 980 -4.36 -7.48 9.37
C GLU A 980 -2.91 -7.28 9.85
N ASN A 981 -2.75 -6.61 10.99
CA ASN A 981 -1.44 -6.37 11.59
C ASN A 981 -0.77 -7.67 12.04
N LEU A 982 -1.53 -8.59 12.62
CA LEU A 982 -1.00 -9.88 13.06
C LEU A 982 -0.58 -10.73 11.86
N LEU A 983 -1.39 -10.83 10.79
CA LEU A 983 -1.03 -11.56 9.56
C LEU A 983 0.27 -11.02 8.93
N ARG A 984 0.50 -9.70 8.95
CA ARG A 984 1.73 -9.11 8.40
C ARG A 984 2.98 -9.44 9.24
N ARG A 985 2.84 -9.54 10.56
CA ARG A 985 3.98 -9.63 11.50
C ARG A 985 4.23 -11.04 12.03
N ALA A 986 3.21 -11.90 12.09
CA ALA A 986 3.23 -13.22 12.72
C ALA A 986 4.32 -14.15 12.15
N ARG A 987 4.68 -14.00 10.87
CA ARG A 987 5.78 -14.73 10.22
C ARG A 987 7.12 -14.56 10.96
N SER A 988 7.41 -13.36 11.49
CA SER A 988 8.66 -13.08 12.21
C SER A 988 8.75 -13.74 13.59
N GLY A 989 7.61 -14.07 14.20
CA GLY A 989 7.52 -14.78 15.48
C GLY A 989 7.18 -16.27 15.35
N GLY A 990 7.14 -16.80 14.12
CA GLY A 990 6.78 -18.20 13.89
C GLY A 990 5.36 -18.55 14.32
N LEU A 991 4.41 -17.61 14.32
CA LEU A 991 3.00 -17.88 14.59
C LEU A 991 2.26 -18.11 13.26
N GLY A 992 1.61 -19.26 13.12
CA GLY A 992 0.79 -19.58 11.95
C GLY A 992 -0.70 -19.30 12.19
N MET A 993 -1.30 -18.43 11.38
CA MET A 993 -2.74 -18.18 11.40
C MET A 993 -3.46 -19.17 10.47
N LEU A 994 -4.48 -19.86 10.98
CA LEU A 994 -5.30 -20.83 10.27
C LEU A 994 -6.74 -20.31 10.19
N LEU A 995 -7.18 -19.87 9.01
CA LEU A 995 -8.49 -19.22 8.84
C LEU A 995 -9.47 -20.18 8.17
N ALA A 996 -10.55 -20.57 8.85
CA ALA A 996 -11.60 -21.40 8.27
C ALA A 996 -12.85 -20.56 7.99
N THR A 997 -13.33 -20.57 6.75
CA THR A 997 -14.55 -19.82 6.37
C THR A 997 -15.39 -20.57 5.33
N GLN A 998 -16.70 -20.32 5.39
CA GLN A 998 -17.67 -20.79 4.39
C GLN A 998 -17.79 -19.83 3.22
N SER A 999 -17.46 -18.57 3.43
CA SER A 999 -17.65 -17.46 2.50
C SER A 999 -16.30 -16.81 2.18
N PRO A 1000 -15.40 -17.50 1.47
CA PRO A 1000 -14.06 -17.00 1.14
C PRO A 1000 -14.07 -15.64 0.43
N GLY A 1001 -15.09 -15.39 -0.38
CA GLY A 1001 -15.30 -14.11 -1.05
C GLY A 1001 -15.55 -12.93 -0.13
N ASP A 1002 -15.91 -13.20 1.13
CA ASP A 1002 -16.21 -12.19 2.14
C ASP A 1002 -15.02 -11.93 3.07
N LEU A 1003 -13.87 -12.59 2.86
CA LEU A 1003 -12.60 -12.22 3.50
C LEU A 1003 -12.01 -10.97 2.84
N ASP A 1004 -11.49 -10.04 3.64
CA ASP A 1004 -10.82 -8.83 3.17
C ASP A 1004 -9.63 -9.15 2.23
N TYR A 1005 -9.50 -8.40 1.13
CA TYR A 1005 -8.51 -8.66 0.09
C TYR A 1005 -7.06 -8.40 0.56
N LYS A 1006 -6.81 -7.40 1.42
CA LYS A 1006 -5.46 -7.06 1.91
C LYS A 1006 -4.84 -8.17 2.76
N CYS A 1007 -5.69 -9.02 3.34
CA CYS A 1007 -5.25 -10.17 4.12
C CYS A 1007 -4.89 -11.38 3.26
N ARG A 1008 -5.43 -11.48 2.03
CA ARG A 1008 -5.23 -12.64 1.16
C ARG A 1008 -3.77 -12.77 0.75
N ASP A 1009 -3.11 -11.67 0.44
CA ASP A 1009 -1.69 -11.62 0.03
C ASP A 1009 -0.72 -12.14 1.10
N ASN A 1010 -1.15 -12.16 2.36
CA ASN A 1010 -0.34 -12.67 3.48
C ASN A 1010 -0.54 -14.16 3.73
N ILE A 1011 -1.48 -14.82 3.04
CA ILE A 1011 -1.80 -16.25 3.20
C ILE A 1011 -1.21 -17.04 2.03
N ARG A 1012 -0.28 -17.94 2.35
CA ARG A 1012 0.43 -18.74 1.33
C ARG A 1012 -0.25 -20.07 0.99
N SER A 1013 -0.93 -20.69 1.95
CA SER A 1013 -1.54 -22.01 1.75
C SER A 1013 -3.06 -21.92 1.70
N TRP A 1014 -3.66 -22.22 0.56
CA TRP A 1014 -5.11 -22.22 0.40
C TRP A 1014 -5.63 -23.64 0.17
N PHE A 1015 -6.49 -24.11 1.07
CA PHE A 1015 -7.16 -25.40 0.98
C PHE A 1015 -8.61 -25.17 0.56
N VAL A 1016 -8.93 -25.50 -0.69
CA VAL A 1016 -10.23 -25.21 -1.30
C VAL A 1016 -11.03 -26.50 -1.47
N GLY A 1017 -12.01 -26.70 -0.59
CA GLY A 1017 -12.96 -27.81 -0.66
C GLY A 1017 -14.17 -27.48 -1.54
N ARG A 1018 -15.20 -28.32 -1.49
CA ARG A 1018 -16.44 -28.13 -2.27
C ARG A 1018 -17.08 -26.76 -2.00
N VAL A 1019 -17.33 -26.01 -3.07
CA VAL A 1019 -18.13 -24.77 -3.07
C VAL A 1019 -19.14 -24.88 -4.20
N ALA A 1020 -20.44 -24.92 -3.86
CA ALA A 1020 -21.52 -25.13 -4.83
C ALA A 1020 -22.17 -23.83 -5.32
N GLN A 1021 -21.99 -22.73 -4.60
CA GLN A 1021 -22.61 -21.44 -4.95
C GLN A 1021 -21.76 -20.71 -6.00
N ASN A 1022 -22.34 -20.44 -7.17
CA ASN A 1022 -21.68 -19.71 -8.26
C ASN A 1022 -21.16 -18.33 -7.80
N VAL A 1023 -21.93 -17.59 -7.01
CA VAL A 1023 -21.49 -16.29 -6.47
C VAL A 1023 -20.22 -16.41 -5.60
N ALA A 1024 -20.11 -17.48 -4.80
CA ALA A 1024 -18.91 -17.73 -4.00
C ALA A 1024 -17.72 -18.15 -4.86
N LEU A 1025 -17.94 -18.91 -5.94
CA LEU A 1025 -16.90 -19.29 -6.91
C LEU A 1025 -16.38 -18.08 -7.68
N GLU A 1026 -17.26 -17.19 -8.13
CA GLU A 1026 -16.92 -15.92 -8.79
C GLU A 1026 -16.03 -15.05 -7.89
N LYS A 1027 -16.42 -14.87 -6.62
CA LYS A 1027 -15.61 -14.12 -5.65
C LYS A 1027 -14.25 -14.75 -5.32
N MET A 1028 -14.09 -16.06 -5.58
CA MET A 1028 -12.83 -16.77 -5.41
C MET A 1028 -11.93 -16.76 -6.65
N LYS A 1029 -12.42 -16.31 -7.82
CA LYS A 1029 -11.62 -16.27 -9.06
C LYS A 1029 -10.24 -15.63 -8.90
N PRO A 1030 -10.07 -14.51 -8.17
CA PRO A 1030 -8.74 -13.94 -7.93
C PRO A 1030 -7.76 -14.91 -7.23
N LEU A 1031 -8.24 -15.81 -6.36
CA LEU A 1031 -7.40 -16.81 -5.68
C LEU A 1031 -6.85 -17.87 -6.64
N PHE A 1032 -7.48 -18.05 -7.81
CA PHE A 1032 -7.07 -19.02 -8.82
C PHE A 1032 -6.31 -18.38 -9.99
N ALA A 1033 -6.11 -17.05 -9.99
CA ALA A 1033 -5.46 -16.35 -11.11
C ALA A 1033 -4.01 -16.83 -11.34
N GLU A 1034 -3.30 -17.17 -10.26
CA GLU A 1034 -1.93 -17.71 -10.32
C GLU A 1034 -1.87 -19.23 -10.57
N ALA A 1035 -3.02 -19.91 -10.56
CA ALA A 1035 -3.07 -21.36 -10.69
C ALA A 1035 -2.89 -21.79 -12.15
N ARG A 1036 -1.89 -22.64 -12.42
CA ARG A 1036 -1.58 -23.16 -13.78
C ARG A 1036 -2.67 -24.06 -14.41
N VAL A 1037 -3.71 -24.41 -13.65
CA VAL A 1037 -4.78 -25.35 -14.03
C VAL A 1037 -6.12 -24.72 -13.70
N ASN A 1038 -7.14 -24.91 -14.54
CA ASN A 1038 -8.50 -24.44 -14.25
C ASN A 1038 -9.11 -25.20 -13.06
N VAL A 1039 -8.91 -24.66 -11.86
CA VAL A 1039 -9.42 -25.20 -10.58
C VAL A 1039 -10.89 -24.84 -10.39
N ALA A 1040 -11.30 -23.64 -10.83
CA ALA A 1040 -12.65 -23.10 -10.66
C ALA A 1040 -13.73 -24.02 -11.25
N GLY A 1041 -13.46 -24.64 -12.41
CA GLY A 1041 -14.38 -25.60 -13.02
C GLY A 1041 -14.49 -26.96 -12.30
N LYS A 1042 -13.49 -27.32 -11.48
CA LYS A 1042 -13.44 -28.61 -10.77
C LYS A 1042 -14.01 -28.54 -9.35
N ILE A 1043 -13.99 -27.35 -8.72
CA ILE A 1043 -14.46 -27.15 -7.34
C ILE A 1043 -15.93 -27.54 -7.09
N PRO A 1044 -16.90 -27.24 -7.98
CA PRO A 1044 -18.30 -27.59 -7.77
C PRO A 1044 -18.56 -29.10 -7.71
N GLY A 1045 -17.80 -29.87 -8.50
CA GLY A 1045 -17.91 -31.32 -8.65
C GLY A 1045 -17.20 -32.13 -7.56
N GLN A 1046 -16.46 -31.48 -6.66
CA GLN A 1046 -15.74 -32.17 -5.58
C GLN A 1046 -16.69 -32.86 -4.60
N SER A 1047 -16.31 -34.05 -4.17
CA SER A 1047 -16.96 -34.77 -3.07
C SER A 1047 -16.54 -34.22 -1.71
N THR A 1048 -17.26 -34.61 -0.66
CA THR A 1048 -16.87 -34.28 0.71
C THR A 1048 -15.48 -34.83 1.05
N GLY A 1049 -14.60 -34.00 1.59
CA GLY A 1049 -13.23 -34.37 1.91
C GLY A 1049 -12.24 -34.30 0.74
N GLU A 1050 -12.67 -33.90 -0.45
CA GLU A 1050 -11.77 -33.58 -1.57
C GLU A 1050 -11.42 -32.10 -1.56
N PHE A 1051 -10.13 -31.81 -1.72
CA PHE A 1051 -9.57 -30.47 -1.65
C PHE A 1051 -8.55 -30.23 -2.77
N HIS A 1052 -8.45 -28.97 -3.17
CA HIS A 1052 -7.30 -28.46 -3.91
C HIS A 1052 -6.43 -27.63 -2.97
N LEU A 1053 -5.15 -27.98 -2.87
CA LEU A 1053 -4.13 -27.16 -2.23
C LEU A 1053 -3.54 -26.21 -3.27
N LEU A 1054 -3.63 -24.90 -3.03
CA LEU A 1054 -2.97 -23.85 -3.80
C LEU A 1054 -1.82 -23.28 -2.98
N GLN A 1055 -0.61 -23.37 -3.53
CA GLN A 1055 0.62 -22.84 -2.94
C GLN A 1055 1.56 -22.38 -4.05
N ASP A 1056 1.97 -21.11 -4.04
CA ASP A 1056 2.92 -20.53 -5.01
C ASP A 1056 2.58 -20.88 -6.48
N GLY A 1057 1.31 -20.73 -6.86
CA GLY A 1057 0.78 -21.06 -8.20
C GLY A 1057 0.67 -22.56 -8.53
N LYS A 1058 1.11 -23.47 -7.65
CA LYS A 1058 0.92 -24.92 -7.79
C LYS A 1058 -0.44 -25.34 -7.25
N VAL A 1059 -1.10 -26.25 -7.97
CA VAL A 1059 -2.38 -26.84 -7.58
C VAL A 1059 -2.19 -28.33 -7.36
N THR A 1060 -2.53 -28.82 -6.17
CA THR A 1060 -2.50 -30.26 -5.85
C THR A 1060 -3.89 -30.71 -5.41
N ALA A 1061 -4.50 -31.61 -6.18
CA ALA A 1061 -5.79 -32.21 -5.82
C ALA A 1061 -5.55 -33.43 -4.93
N PHE A 1062 -6.26 -33.51 -3.79
CA PHE A 1062 -6.10 -34.60 -2.85
C PHE A 1062 -7.40 -34.89 -2.10
N LYS A 1063 -7.54 -36.14 -1.67
CA LYS A 1063 -8.56 -36.55 -0.71
C LYS A 1063 -7.98 -36.47 0.69
N ALA A 1064 -8.50 -35.55 1.49
CA ALA A 1064 -8.03 -35.30 2.84
C ALA A 1064 -8.26 -36.51 3.75
N HIS A 1065 -7.26 -36.80 4.57
CA HIS A 1065 -7.47 -37.67 5.72
C HIS A 1065 -8.37 -36.95 6.74
N GLN A 1066 -9.26 -37.71 7.38
CA GLN A 1066 -10.14 -37.15 8.41
C GLN A 1066 -9.32 -36.89 9.69
N ALA A 1067 -9.71 -35.85 10.43
CA ALA A 1067 -9.27 -35.68 11.82
C ALA A 1067 -9.72 -36.90 12.64
N LEU A 1068 -8.94 -37.25 13.65
CA LEU A 1068 -9.26 -38.37 14.53
C LEU A 1068 -10.55 -38.14 15.30
N LEU A 1069 -10.78 -36.89 15.68
CA LEU A 1069 -11.94 -36.51 16.47
C LEU A 1069 -13.02 -35.89 15.59
N ARG A 1070 -14.20 -36.51 15.60
CA ARG A 1070 -15.39 -35.96 14.95
C ARG A 1070 -15.90 -34.78 15.77
N THR A 1071 -16.08 -33.65 15.09
CA THR A 1071 -16.72 -32.46 15.65
C THR A 1071 -18.19 -32.76 15.90
N GLU A 1072 -18.57 -32.86 17.16
CA GLU A 1072 -19.96 -33.03 17.62
C GLU A 1072 -20.34 -31.78 18.40
N GLN A 1073 -21.56 -31.27 18.20
CA GLN A 1073 -22.06 -30.17 19.02
C GLN A 1073 -22.13 -30.61 20.48
N VAL A 1074 -21.36 -29.91 21.33
CA VAL A 1074 -21.38 -30.12 22.77
C VAL A 1074 -22.41 -29.18 23.39
N PRO A 1075 -23.36 -29.68 24.20
CA PRO A 1075 -24.30 -28.82 24.93
C PRO A 1075 -23.57 -27.81 25.83
N GLU A 1076 -24.10 -26.60 25.96
CA GLU A 1076 -23.45 -25.49 26.71
C GLU A 1076 -23.11 -25.86 28.16
N HIS A 1077 -24.03 -26.51 28.86
CA HIS A 1077 -23.81 -26.98 30.23
C HIS A 1077 -22.66 -28.00 30.34
N GLU A 1078 -22.45 -28.81 29.29
CA GLU A 1078 -21.34 -29.76 29.23
C GLU A 1078 -20.01 -29.03 28.93
N VAL A 1079 -20.01 -28.03 28.04
CA VAL A 1079 -18.82 -27.18 27.79
C VAL A 1079 -18.35 -26.48 29.07
N LEU A 1080 -19.27 -25.91 29.86
CA LEU A 1080 -18.96 -25.27 31.14
C LEU A 1080 -18.35 -26.28 32.13
N ARG A 1081 -18.95 -27.46 32.26
CA ARG A 1081 -18.43 -28.55 33.12
C ARG A 1081 -17.03 -29.01 32.69
N LEU A 1082 -16.79 -29.13 31.38
CA LEU A 1082 -15.49 -29.51 30.83
C LEU A 1082 -14.42 -28.44 31.08
N ALA A 1083 -14.79 -27.15 30.97
CA ALA A 1083 -13.90 -26.04 31.29
C ALA A 1083 -13.57 -26.01 32.79
N ALA A 1084 -14.56 -26.15 33.67
CA ALA A 1084 -14.39 -26.14 35.13
C ALA A 1084 -13.56 -27.31 35.66
N SER A 1085 -13.84 -28.54 35.20
CA SER A 1085 -13.11 -29.75 35.63
C SER A 1085 -11.61 -29.68 35.30
N ARG A 1086 -11.25 -29.03 34.20
CA ARG A 1086 -9.85 -28.85 33.80
C ARG A 1086 -9.16 -27.63 34.42
N LYS A 1087 -9.90 -26.70 35.02
CA LYS A 1087 -9.35 -25.65 35.91
C LYS A 1087 -8.70 -26.29 37.16
N GLN A 1088 -9.37 -27.26 37.77
CA GLN A 1088 -8.87 -27.98 38.96
C GLN A 1088 -7.63 -28.83 38.68
N ALA A 1089 -7.55 -29.46 37.50
CA ALA A 1089 -6.37 -30.25 37.11
C ALA A 1089 -5.12 -29.38 36.84
N ALA A 1090 -5.28 -28.09 36.51
CA ALA A 1090 -4.17 -27.16 36.23
C ALA A 1090 -3.57 -26.51 37.50
N GLY A 1091 -4.37 -26.35 38.56
CA GLY A 1091 -3.93 -25.77 39.84
C GLY A 1091 -3.23 -26.75 40.80
N GLY A 1092 -3.24 -28.05 40.53
CA GLY A 1092 -2.77 -29.08 41.47
C GLY A 1092 -1.24 -29.25 41.63
N ALA A 1093 -0.40 -28.43 40.97
CA ALA A 1093 1.06 -28.60 40.99
C ALA A 1093 1.83 -27.55 41.80
N GLY A 1094 1.15 -26.59 42.45
CA GLY A 1094 1.79 -25.52 43.21
C GLY A 1094 1.19 -25.33 44.60
N GLY A 1095 1.78 -25.96 45.62
CA GLY A 1095 1.67 -25.55 47.02
C GLY A 1095 0.47 -26.07 47.79
N SER A 1096 0.66 -27.19 48.50
CA SER A 1096 -0.04 -27.44 49.78
C SER A 1096 0.96 -27.97 50.80
N GLY A 1097 1.51 -27.03 51.59
CA GLY A 1097 1.99 -27.29 52.95
C GLY A 1097 0.83 -27.00 53.93
N PRO A 1098 0.80 -27.63 55.12
CA PRO A 1098 -0.43 -28.04 55.77
C PRO A 1098 -1.01 -27.00 56.73
N GLY A 1099 -2.34 -26.97 56.87
CA GLY A 1099 -2.96 -26.42 58.07
C GLY A 1099 -4.40 -25.92 57.91
N GLY A 1100 -5.34 -26.57 58.62
CA GLY A 1100 -6.53 -25.90 59.12
C GLY A 1100 -7.88 -26.43 58.64
N GLU A 1101 -8.36 -27.50 59.26
CA GLU A 1101 -9.78 -27.87 59.28
C GLU A 1101 -10.67 -26.72 59.79
N ARG A 1102 -11.86 -26.53 59.20
CA ARG A 1102 -13.17 -26.64 59.89
C ARG A 1102 -14.38 -26.32 59.00
N ALA A 1103 -15.34 -27.27 59.03
CA ALA A 1103 -16.81 -27.19 58.92
C ALA A 1103 -17.45 -26.04 58.09
N GLY A 1104 -18.33 -26.24 57.11
CA GLY A 1104 -19.34 -27.30 56.93
C GLY A 1104 -20.74 -26.73 57.20
N THR A 1105 -21.53 -26.48 56.14
CA THR A 1105 -23.01 -26.59 56.13
C THR A 1105 -23.57 -26.26 54.74
N THR A 1106 -24.25 -27.26 54.16
CA THR A 1106 -25.14 -27.24 52.99
C THR A 1106 -26.31 -26.26 53.11
N PRO A 1107 -26.96 -25.91 51.98
CA PRO A 1107 -28.35 -26.37 51.86
C PRO A 1107 -28.79 -26.89 50.48
N THR A 1108 -29.80 -27.75 50.58
CA THR A 1108 -30.49 -28.57 49.59
C THR A 1108 -31.58 -27.85 48.78
N SER A 1109 -31.71 -28.28 47.52
CA SER A 1109 -32.90 -28.41 46.65
C SER A 1109 -34.26 -27.81 47.08
N SER A 1110 -34.98 -27.17 46.15
CA SER A 1110 -36.05 -27.81 45.35
C SER A 1110 -37.06 -26.83 44.69
N ARG A 1111 -37.39 -27.17 43.42
CA ARG A 1111 -38.69 -27.13 42.73
C ARG A 1111 -39.57 -25.86 42.66
N ARG A 1112 -39.71 -25.40 41.40
CA ARG A 1112 -40.93 -25.24 40.56
C ARG A 1112 -42.09 -24.32 41.01
N ARG A 1113 -42.38 -23.41 40.06
CA ARG A 1113 -43.69 -22.91 39.56
C ARG A 1113 -44.54 -22.04 40.51
N ALA A 1114 -44.76 -20.79 40.14
CA ALA A 1114 -45.93 -20.34 39.35
C ALA A 1114 -46.13 -18.82 39.48
N ASP A 1115 -46.09 -18.13 38.35
CA ASP A 1115 -46.77 -16.86 38.07
C ASP A 1115 -48.31 -16.98 38.27
N PRO A 1116 -49.11 -15.90 38.15
CA PRO A 1116 -48.89 -14.48 38.45
C PRO A 1116 -50.13 -13.84 39.15
N LYS A 1117 -50.01 -12.61 39.68
CA LYS A 1117 -50.94 -11.47 39.42
C LYS A 1117 -50.74 -10.30 40.39
N ALA A 1118 -50.46 -9.15 39.77
CA ALA A 1118 -51.00 -7.81 40.03
C ALA A 1118 -50.98 -7.25 41.47
N ARG A 1119 -50.02 -6.34 41.70
CA ARG A 1119 -50.34 -4.91 41.85
C ARG A 1119 -49.17 -4.06 41.39
#